data_AF-A0A661XYS0-F1
#
_entry.id   AF-A0A661XYS0-F1
#
_cell.length_a   1.000
_cell.length_b   1.000
_cell.length_c   1.000
_cell.angle_alpha   90.00
_cell.angle_beta   90.00
_cell.angle_gamma   90.00
#
_symmetry.space_group_name_H-M   'P 1'
#
loop_
_entity.id
_entity.type
_entity.pdbx_description
1 polymer ?
#
loop_
_entity_poly.entity_id
_entity_poly.type
_entity_poly.pdbx_seq_one_letter_code
_entity_poly.pdbx_strand_id
1 'polypeptide(L)'
;MKKLISIIAIFIFSQAAIFSQNCLPEGITFTTQEQIDNFQSSFPGCTQIEGGVKINGDDINNLNGLNIITSIGENLLIGTTINTWVNPLLTDLTGLENLTSIGDDLEISGNIALQSLEGLSGITSINGNFAIISNVDLPDLSGLNNLNSVDGYFTIGWNEGLHYLNGMENLANVGIGVEIVGNLELYNLSALSNLTSAGEFIEIWDNPVLNSIVGLENIDPNSIFDLSISLNPSLHNCAIQSICSFLLIADGYPADIYDNGTGCNTTEEVEQECSSCPTAGIVFSNQSEIDNFKFDYPFCYEINGNVIIKGNNIMQLDGLTVLTSIIGGLEIKDNPLLTDITGLEHLTEIGGDLLFVKNTKLTNLSGLINLGSIGGNLSIQQNDVLTELSGLENIDPGSIVDLKIVYNDSLSSCVIYSICDYLASPNGEIIISNNAEGCNDQSEIEEGCALLPCFPNGIVFSSQIEIDSFQNDFSNCFEIAGDVLIEGNDISNLDGFSVLTIINGNLKIMNNPQLNNIYGLYNLSVIGGDLSIINNDNLLNISGIENLEPGSILNLNISNNDVLSNCNTDAICNYLAMPNGSLFINNNFYGCNSYEEVAVGCGFCLPNGILFSNQAQIDSFQNDYPGCNVILGYVEISWNEDITNFDGLNNITTILGSFSIYSSQMLNDLSGLENLRYVNGSLRIKYNDVLKNLNGFNGLDSIGGRLEIFFNDSLLNFSGLENLKSINYGIEIFGNYALNNLTALSNLVSIGNSDLVMRSNSSLINLDGLGNIDPNSINYIDIYQNSSLSSCGVQSICGKLAGSNSYAYISDNAPGCDSRQEVESSCSNCPSNGITFNTQAEIDNFQTDYLFCETITGNVIIEGNDISNLDGLNFVSTIIGNLTISNNPLLKNMIGFEGLNSVDGNLLINNNAILDSLSGLENLISINGDLIIENNAILSDISGLNYIEPWTITDVTINGNTALSFCAIDMICGYLYSPNGEITISNNGLGCSNPEEVNVVCQASPCFPNGIEFNSQESLNHFKPYFAYCSIIDGDVLISGSEIDSLNALDSITAIAGHLIIGSYANYNSNLTNLEGLNNLTTVGRNLSLLKLTGLVDLTGLENLTTIGEDFDIYGSFILTNLYGLDNLISIGQNFKIQPSYSNYTLTSLSGINNLSSIGGNLWIK
;
A
#
# COMPACT_ATOMS: atom_id res chain seq x y z
N MET A 1 -2.87 33.37 -73.36
CA MET A 1 -2.14 34.66 -73.42
C MET A 1 -1.84 35.06 -71.98
N LYS A 2 -0.62 35.10 -71.44
CA LYS A 2 0.73 34.78 -71.92
C LYS A 2 1.39 33.89 -70.84
N LYS A 3 2.10 32.86 -71.29
CA LYS A 3 2.61 31.69 -70.56
C LYS A 3 4.14 31.63 -70.73
N LEU A 4 4.83 31.18 -69.67
CA LEU A 4 5.96 30.22 -69.63
C LEU A 4 7.24 30.42 -70.48
N ILE A 5 8.40 30.21 -69.83
CA ILE A 5 9.59 29.37 -70.17
C ILE A 5 10.74 29.89 -69.26
N SER A 6 11.19 29.23 -68.18
CA SER A 6 11.85 27.91 -68.01
C SER A 6 13.34 27.88 -68.40
N ILE A 7 14.19 27.63 -67.38
CA ILE A 7 15.23 26.55 -67.32
C ILE A 7 16.71 26.87 -67.70
N ILE A 8 17.62 26.55 -66.73
CA ILE A 8 19.04 26.06 -66.84
C ILE A 8 20.16 27.11 -67.11
N ALA A 9 21.34 27.15 -66.45
CA ALA A 9 22.00 26.26 -65.48
C ALA A 9 23.39 26.78 -64.99
N ILE A 10 23.72 26.40 -63.75
CA ILE A 10 24.96 25.76 -63.26
C ILE A 10 26.26 26.59 -63.06
N PHE A 11 26.53 26.80 -61.76
CA PHE A 11 27.76 26.59 -60.97
C PHE A 11 29.14 26.99 -61.51
N ILE A 12 29.93 27.64 -60.65
CA ILE A 12 31.03 26.99 -59.90
C ILE A 12 31.43 27.83 -58.68
N PHE A 13 31.38 27.15 -57.53
CA PHE A 13 32.07 27.31 -56.24
C PHE A 13 33.05 28.48 -56.03
N SER A 14 32.83 29.19 -54.92
CA SER A 14 33.92 29.61 -54.03
C SER A 14 33.46 29.53 -52.57
N GLN A 15 33.90 28.48 -51.90
CA GLN A 15 34.20 28.38 -50.46
C GLN A 15 33.42 29.33 -49.54
N ALA A 16 32.30 28.85 -49.00
CA ALA A 16 31.87 29.31 -47.67
C ALA A 16 32.70 28.52 -46.66
N ALA A 17 33.54 29.23 -45.93
CA ALA A 17 34.20 28.71 -44.75
C ALA A 17 33.12 28.13 -43.82
N ILE A 18 33.26 26.85 -43.49
CA ILE A 18 32.57 26.23 -42.36
C ILE A 18 33.18 26.92 -41.13
N PHE A 19 32.56 28.02 -40.71
CA PHE A 19 32.68 28.41 -39.32
C PHE A 19 31.90 27.36 -38.55
N SER A 20 32.59 26.71 -37.60
CA SER A 20 31.98 26.12 -36.42
C SER A 20 31.10 27.20 -35.78
N GLN A 21 29.85 27.29 -36.21
CA GLN A 21 28.86 28.10 -35.52
C GLN A 21 28.51 27.32 -34.26
N ASN A 22 28.76 27.91 -33.09
CA ASN A 22 28.30 27.33 -31.83
C ASN A 22 26.80 27.07 -31.96
N CYS A 23 26.40 25.85 -31.61
CA CYS A 23 25.05 25.37 -31.77
C CYS A 23 24.16 26.11 -30.75
N LEU A 24 23.47 27.14 -31.25
CA LEU A 24 22.39 27.87 -30.56
C LEU A 24 22.75 28.38 -29.14
N PRO A 25 23.65 29.38 -29.02
CA PRO A 25 24.06 29.97 -27.73
C PRO A 25 22.94 30.67 -26.95
N GLU A 26 21.87 31.10 -27.63
CA GLU A 26 20.69 31.72 -27.00
C GLU A 26 19.54 30.70 -26.82
N GLY A 27 19.80 29.42 -27.07
CA GLY A 27 18.77 28.38 -27.02
C GLY A 27 17.82 28.37 -28.22
N ILE A 28 16.71 27.65 -28.09
CA ILE A 28 15.68 27.50 -29.11
C ILE A 28 14.31 27.23 -28.50
N THR A 29 13.26 27.74 -29.15
CA THR A 29 11.86 27.41 -28.80
C THR A 29 11.18 26.76 -30.00
N PHE A 30 10.65 25.55 -29.78
CA PHE A 30 9.83 24.81 -30.72
C PHE A 30 8.36 25.04 -30.38
N THR A 31 7.62 25.60 -31.34
CA THR A 31 6.19 25.84 -31.25
C THR A 31 5.36 25.04 -32.25
N THR A 32 6.01 24.31 -33.16
CA THR A 32 5.31 23.43 -34.12
C THR A 32 6.09 22.15 -34.40
N GLN A 33 5.38 21.08 -34.79
CA GLN A 33 6.02 19.82 -35.20
C GLN A 33 6.96 20.01 -36.40
N GLU A 34 6.61 20.89 -37.36
CA GLU A 34 7.45 21.19 -38.52
C GLU A 34 8.83 21.74 -38.12
N GLN A 35 8.95 22.48 -37.01
CA GLN A 35 10.23 22.99 -36.53
C GLN A 35 11.12 21.87 -35.98
N ILE A 36 10.53 20.91 -35.27
CA ILE A 36 11.23 19.72 -34.76
C ILE A 36 11.71 18.87 -35.93
N ASP A 37 10.83 18.52 -36.86
CA ASP A 37 11.13 17.66 -38.01
C ASP A 37 12.25 18.24 -38.89
N ASN A 38 12.30 19.57 -39.01
CA ASN A 38 13.30 20.26 -39.82
C ASN A 38 14.57 20.64 -39.05
N PHE A 39 14.69 20.33 -37.76
CA PHE A 39 15.80 20.79 -36.90
C PHE A 39 17.17 20.44 -37.51
N GLN A 40 17.40 19.18 -37.87
CA GLN A 40 18.69 18.72 -38.40
C GLN A 40 19.04 19.32 -39.78
N SER A 41 18.03 19.68 -40.56
CA SER A 41 18.22 20.36 -41.85
C SER A 41 18.50 21.85 -41.68
N SER A 42 17.92 22.46 -40.64
CA SER A 42 18.09 23.87 -40.27
C SER A 42 19.42 24.11 -39.55
N PHE A 43 19.86 23.14 -38.75
CA PHE A 43 21.09 23.18 -37.96
C PHE A 43 21.92 21.89 -38.12
N PRO A 44 22.56 21.67 -39.30
CA PRO A 44 23.30 20.44 -39.56
C PRO A 44 24.50 20.25 -38.62
N GLY A 45 24.54 19.11 -37.91
CA GLY A 45 25.63 18.76 -36.99
C GLY A 45 25.58 19.45 -35.63
N CYS A 46 24.44 20.08 -35.29
CA CYS A 46 24.17 20.73 -34.01
C CYS A 46 23.84 19.64 -32.97
N THR A 47 24.84 19.14 -32.23
CA THR A 47 24.68 18.06 -31.24
C THR A 47 24.65 18.55 -29.79
N GLN A 48 24.91 19.84 -29.54
CA GLN A 48 24.95 20.42 -28.19
C GLN A 48 24.35 21.83 -28.23
N ILE A 49 23.23 22.07 -27.55
CA ILE A 49 22.61 23.41 -27.52
C ILE A 49 23.18 24.16 -26.31
N GLU A 50 23.83 25.29 -26.54
CA GLU A 50 24.48 26.06 -25.46
C GLU A 50 23.47 26.81 -24.56
N GLY A 51 22.34 27.27 -25.09
CA GLY A 51 21.26 27.91 -24.30
C GLY A 51 20.06 27.00 -24.02
N GLY A 52 18.96 27.56 -23.50
CA GLY A 52 17.77 26.78 -23.12
C GLY A 52 16.92 26.27 -24.29
N VAL A 53 16.32 25.09 -24.13
CA VAL A 53 15.37 24.49 -25.07
C VAL A 53 13.96 24.55 -24.49
N LYS A 54 13.02 25.09 -25.27
CA LYS A 54 11.59 25.12 -24.91
C LYS A 54 10.77 24.41 -25.98
N ILE A 55 9.88 23.50 -25.58
CA ILE A 55 9.02 22.72 -26.48
C ILE A 55 7.57 22.93 -26.06
N ASN A 56 6.79 23.60 -26.91
CA ASN A 56 5.41 23.95 -26.63
C ASN A 56 4.63 24.24 -27.92
N GLY A 57 3.88 23.26 -28.42
CA GLY A 57 3.01 23.42 -29.57
C GLY A 57 1.88 22.41 -29.60
N ASP A 58 0.66 22.89 -29.89
CA ASP A 58 -0.56 22.07 -29.94
C ASP A 58 -0.50 20.92 -30.96
N ASP A 59 0.36 21.02 -31.99
CA ASP A 59 0.55 20.00 -33.02
C ASP A 59 1.77 19.09 -32.81
N ILE A 60 2.57 19.34 -31.76
CA ILE A 60 3.75 18.54 -31.42
C ILE A 60 3.29 17.19 -30.86
N ASN A 61 3.63 16.11 -31.56
CA ASN A 61 3.28 14.74 -31.21
C ASN A 61 4.50 13.81 -31.06
N ASN A 62 5.69 14.23 -31.49
CA ASN A 62 6.94 13.49 -31.28
C ASN A 62 8.17 14.42 -31.34
N LEU A 63 9.29 13.97 -30.76
CA LEU A 63 10.55 14.73 -30.71
C LEU A 63 11.65 14.17 -31.62
N ASN A 64 11.34 13.24 -32.53
CA ASN A 64 12.32 12.46 -33.31
C ASN A 64 13.38 13.30 -34.04
N GLY A 65 13.03 14.52 -34.46
CA GLY A 65 13.97 15.45 -35.10
C GLY A 65 15.13 15.91 -34.21
N LEU A 66 15.02 15.74 -32.89
CA LEU A 66 16.00 16.14 -31.88
C LEU A 66 17.00 15.04 -31.51
N ASN A 67 16.91 13.84 -32.11
CA ASN A 67 17.69 12.65 -31.72
C ASN A 67 19.23 12.77 -31.90
N ILE A 68 19.74 13.91 -32.35
CA ILE A 68 21.18 14.19 -32.42
C ILE A 68 21.69 15.01 -31.23
N ILE A 69 20.80 15.54 -30.39
CA ILE A 69 21.16 16.36 -29.23
C ILE A 69 21.71 15.47 -28.12
N THR A 70 22.86 15.87 -27.58
CA THR A 70 23.59 15.14 -26.54
C THR A 70 23.71 15.92 -25.23
N SER A 71 23.59 17.25 -25.28
CA SER A 71 23.59 18.12 -24.10
C SER A 71 22.84 19.43 -24.35
N ILE A 72 22.22 19.97 -23.30
CA ILE A 72 21.61 21.31 -23.26
C ILE A 72 22.31 22.11 -22.16
N GLY A 73 22.76 23.32 -22.46
CA GLY A 73 23.60 24.13 -21.56
C GLY A 73 22.85 24.95 -20.51
N GLU A 74 21.55 25.18 -20.71
CA GLU A 74 20.63 25.80 -19.74
C GLU A 74 19.40 24.89 -19.55
N ASN A 75 18.19 25.46 -19.46
CA ASN A 75 16.95 24.72 -19.15
C ASN A 75 16.44 23.88 -20.33
N LEU A 76 15.85 22.73 -20.04
CA LEU A 76 14.95 22.00 -20.93
C LEU A 76 13.52 22.10 -20.38
N LEU A 77 12.65 22.83 -21.08
CA LEU A 77 11.23 23.00 -20.70
C LEU A 77 10.33 22.34 -21.75
N ILE A 78 9.55 21.34 -21.36
CA ILE A 78 8.59 20.63 -22.21
C ILE A 78 7.17 20.89 -21.66
N GLY A 79 6.50 21.89 -22.24
CA GLY A 79 5.24 22.43 -21.72
C GLY A 79 5.40 23.29 -20.44
N THR A 80 4.28 23.79 -19.89
CA THR A 80 4.17 24.50 -18.60
C THR A 80 2.71 24.71 -18.17
N THR A 81 2.43 24.69 -16.86
CA THR A 81 1.10 24.87 -16.26
C THR A 81 0.56 26.30 -16.27
N ILE A 82 1.40 27.32 -16.47
CA ILE A 82 1.06 28.69 -16.07
C ILE A 82 0.37 29.52 -17.18
N ASN A 83 0.43 29.12 -18.46
CA ASN A 83 0.05 30.03 -19.57
C ASN A 83 -0.57 29.41 -20.85
N THR A 84 -1.33 28.31 -20.78
CA THR A 84 -1.85 27.56 -21.97
C THR A 84 -0.74 27.02 -22.89
N TRP A 85 0.44 26.73 -22.33
CA TRP A 85 1.63 26.28 -23.06
C TRP A 85 1.80 24.78 -22.80
N VAL A 86 1.17 23.93 -23.62
CA VAL A 86 1.10 22.49 -23.42
C VAL A 86 1.43 21.74 -24.71
N ASN A 87 1.83 20.47 -24.63
CA ASN A 87 1.93 19.58 -25.79
C ASN A 87 0.89 18.46 -25.65
N PRO A 88 -0.39 18.72 -25.99
CA PRO A 88 -1.50 17.82 -25.68
C PRO A 88 -1.51 16.53 -26.50
N LEU A 89 -0.66 16.43 -27.53
CA LEU A 89 -0.54 15.25 -28.40
C LEU A 89 0.76 14.48 -28.19
N LEU A 90 1.66 14.95 -27.32
CA LEU A 90 2.94 14.31 -27.07
C LEU A 90 2.74 13.12 -26.12
N THR A 91 3.06 11.93 -26.59
CA THR A 91 2.82 10.67 -25.85
C THR A 91 4.08 10.06 -25.24
N ASP A 92 5.25 10.38 -25.79
CA ASP A 92 6.55 9.98 -25.27
C ASP A 92 7.62 11.03 -25.62
N LEU A 93 8.83 10.86 -25.08
CA LEU A 93 9.97 11.74 -25.33
C LEU A 93 10.99 11.15 -26.34
N THR A 94 10.56 10.18 -27.16
CA THR A 94 11.39 9.59 -28.23
C THR A 94 11.92 10.71 -29.13
N GLY A 95 13.24 10.69 -29.34
CA GLY A 95 14.02 11.76 -29.95
C GLY A 95 14.95 12.49 -28.99
N LEU A 96 14.93 12.19 -27.70
CA LEU A 96 15.88 12.75 -26.72
C LEU A 96 16.89 11.71 -26.18
N GLU A 97 16.92 10.48 -26.70
CA GLU A 97 17.61 9.33 -26.09
C GLU A 97 19.13 9.51 -25.95
N ASN A 98 19.70 10.40 -26.77
CA ASN A 98 21.13 10.71 -26.74
C ASN A 98 21.50 11.83 -25.75
N LEU A 99 20.51 12.48 -25.12
CA LEU A 99 20.71 13.55 -24.15
C LEU A 99 21.29 12.98 -22.85
N THR A 100 22.45 13.50 -22.45
CA THR A 100 23.19 13.00 -21.27
C THR A 100 23.29 14.02 -20.14
N SER A 101 23.10 15.31 -20.44
CA SER A 101 23.18 16.37 -19.43
C SER A 101 22.31 17.58 -19.78
N ILE A 102 21.79 18.20 -18.72
CA ILE A 102 21.07 19.48 -18.72
C ILE A 102 21.81 20.41 -17.76
N GLY A 103 22.18 21.59 -18.24
CA GLY A 103 23.05 22.52 -17.53
C GLY A 103 22.36 23.34 -16.44
N ASP A 104 21.04 23.38 -16.43
CA ASP A 104 20.20 24.09 -15.45
C ASP A 104 18.88 23.32 -15.24
N ASP A 105 17.68 23.90 -15.40
CA ASP A 105 16.40 23.24 -15.04
C ASP A 105 15.91 22.19 -16.07
N LEU A 106 15.32 21.10 -15.59
CA LEU A 106 14.43 20.22 -16.36
C LEU A 106 12.99 20.36 -15.86
N GLU A 107 12.10 20.88 -16.70
CA GLU A 107 10.65 20.95 -16.41
C GLU A 107 9.86 20.23 -17.50
N ILE A 108 9.02 19.28 -17.12
CA ILE A 108 8.07 18.60 -18.00
C ILE A 108 6.69 18.79 -17.41
N SER A 109 5.89 19.62 -18.07
CA SER A 109 4.62 20.02 -17.48
C SER A 109 3.47 20.22 -18.46
N GLY A 110 2.27 19.78 -18.05
CA GLY A 110 1.04 19.97 -18.82
C GLY A 110 0.93 19.13 -20.09
N ASN A 111 1.73 18.06 -20.23
CA ASN A 111 1.66 17.15 -21.36
C ASN A 111 0.68 16.02 -21.03
N ILE A 112 -0.61 16.32 -21.13
CA ILE A 112 -1.70 15.46 -20.62
C ILE A 112 -1.71 14.04 -21.20
N ALA A 113 -1.20 13.84 -22.42
CA ALA A 113 -1.17 12.55 -23.11
C ALA A 113 0.17 11.80 -22.94
N LEU A 114 1.12 12.36 -22.18
CA LEU A 114 2.46 11.81 -22.02
C LEU A 114 2.42 10.57 -21.13
N GLN A 115 2.84 9.43 -21.69
CA GLN A 115 2.81 8.11 -21.03
C GLN A 115 4.20 7.57 -20.72
N SER A 116 5.28 8.16 -21.25
CA SER A 116 6.64 7.63 -21.06
C SER A 116 7.72 8.70 -21.13
N LEU A 117 8.73 8.57 -20.25
CA LEU A 117 9.94 9.39 -20.21
C LEU A 117 11.18 8.69 -20.80
N GLU A 118 11.06 7.51 -21.44
CA GLU A 118 12.20 6.68 -21.93
C GLU A 118 13.23 7.43 -22.78
N GLY A 119 12.80 8.51 -23.46
CA GLY A 119 13.66 9.45 -24.16
C GLY A 119 14.73 10.13 -23.29
N LEU A 120 14.65 10.06 -21.96
CA LEU A 120 15.59 10.71 -21.04
C LEU A 120 16.56 9.74 -20.36
N SER A 121 16.59 8.48 -20.79
CA SER A 121 17.38 7.41 -20.17
C SER A 121 18.89 7.68 -20.15
N GLY A 122 19.39 8.60 -20.97
CA GLY A 122 20.79 9.02 -20.97
C GLY A 122 21.18 10.01 -19.86
N ILE A 123 20.23 10.67 -19.19
CA ILE A 123 20.51 11.74 -18.23
C ILE A 123 21.02 11.16 -16.91
N THR A 124 22.19 11.63 -16.47
CA THR A 124 22.79 11.19 -15.19
C THR A 124 22.75 12.22 -14.08
N SER A 125 22.61 13.50 -14.41
CA SER A 125 22.56 14.60 -13.43
C SER A 125 21.86 15.83 -14.02
N ILE A 126 21.25 16.63 -13.15
CA ILE A 126 20.62 17.92 -13.47
C ILE A 126 21.22 18.98 -12.54
N ASN A 127 21.78 20.05 -13.10
CA ASN A 127 22.47 21.08 -12.31
C ASN A 127 21.53 22.17 -11.75
N GLY A 128 20.27 22.21 -12.18
CA GLY A 128 19.23 23.10 -11.68
C GLY A 128 18.08 22.31 -11.06
N ASN A 129 16.85 22.80 -11.25
CA ASN A 129 15.64 22.19 -10.70
C ASN A 129 15.13 21.06 -11.60
N PHE A 130 14.51 20.07 -10.99
CA PHE A 130 13.80 19.00 -11.65
C PHE A 130 12.32 19.09 -11.30
N ALA A 131 11.45 19.15 -12.31
CA ALA A 131 10.01 19.26 -12.12
C ALA A 131 9.23 18.42 -13.13
N ILE A 132 8.39 17.50 -12.63
CA ILE A 132 7.39 16.77 -13.41
C ILE A 132 6.00 17.14 -12.88
N ILE A 133 5.25 17.95 -13.63
CA ILE A 133 4.03 18.58 -13.11
C ILE A 133 2.84 18.48 -14.08
N SER A 134 1.69 17.96 -13.65
CA SER A 134 0.46 17.92 -14.46
C SER A 134 0.60 17.13 -15.78
N ASN A 135 1.25 15.96 -15.73
CA ASN A 135 1.26 14.98 -16.82
C ASN A 135 0.32 13.83 -16.45
N VAL A 136 -0.98 14.05 -16.71
CA VAL A 136 -2.10 13.24 -16.17
C VAL A 136 -2.00 11.75 -16.54
N ASP A 137 -1.61 11.41 -17.76
CA ASP A 137 -1.52 10.02 -18.24
C ASP A 137 -0.18 9.32 -17.93
N LEU A 138 0.73 9.93 -17.17
CA LEU A 138 2.06 9.39 -16.90
C LEU A 138 2.04 8.38 -15.73
N PRO A 139 2.30 7.08 -15.95
CA PRO A 139 2.11 6.04 -14.93
C PRO A 139 3.25 5.94 -13.91
N ASP A 140 4.48 6.22 -14.35
CA ASP A 140 5.70 6.25 -13.54
C ASP A 140 6.77 7.12 -14.21
N LEU A 141 7.98 7.17 -13.63
CA LEU A 141 9.10 7.99 -14.11
C LEU A 141 10.14 7.15 -14.89
N SER A 142 9.75 5.97 -15.39
CA SER A 142 10.63 5.08 -16.14
C SER A 142 11.20 5.81 -17.36
N GLY A 143 12.51 5.70 -17.51
CA GLY A 143 13.28 6.53 -18.44
C GLY A 143 14.19 7.53 -17.74
N LEU A 144 14.12 7.67 -16.42
CA LEU A 144 15.09 8.45 -15.63
C LEU A 144 16.02 7.58 -14.77
N ASN A 145 16.03 6.26 -14.98
CA ASN A 145 16.75 5.26 -14.19
C ASN A 145 18.25 5.56 -13.96
N ASN A 146 18.88 6.40 -14.79
CA ASN A 146 20.31 6.74 -14.66
C ASN A 146 20.57 8.05 -13.91
N LEU A 147 19.52 8.79 -13.50
CA LEU A 147 19.64 10.06 -12.80
C LEU A 147 20.15 9.83 -11.37
N ASN A 148 21.34 10.35 -11.05
CA ASN A 148 21.98 10.17 -9.75
C ASN A 148 21.88 11.42 -8.85
N SER A 149 21.78 12.61 -9.44
CA SER A 149 21.74 13.87 -8.68
C SER A 149 20.94 14.97 -9.35
N VAL A 150 20.30 15.79 -8.51
CA VAL A 150 19.65 17.05 -8.84
C VAL A 150 20.23 18.12 -7.92
N ASP A 151 20.92 19.13 -8.46
CA ASP A 151 21.56 20.15 -7.63
C ASP A 151 20.55 21.17 -7.07
N GLY A 152 19.35 21.27 -7.68
CA GLY A 152 18.27 22.19 -7.30
C GLY A 152 17.12 21.55 -6.52
N TYR A 153 15.89 22.05 -6.77
CA TYR A 153 14.64 21.50 -6.24
C TYR A 153 14.22 20.24 -7.01
N PHE A 154 13.67 19.25 -6.32
CA PHE A 154 13.06 18.06 -6.91
C PHE A 154 11.55 18.11 -6.65
N THR A 155 10.75 18.33 -7.71
CA THR A 155 9.29 18.49 -7.62
C THR A 155 8.55 17.45 -8.46
N ILE A 156 7.66 16.69 -7.82
CA ILE A 156 6.70 15.78 -8.46
C ILE A 156 5.29 16.23 -8.07
N GLY A 157 4.57 16.84 -9.00
CA GLY A 157 3.32 17.54 -8.70
C GLY A 157 2.14 17.21 -9.61
N TRP A 158 0.96 16.97 -9.07
CA TRP A 158 -0.30 16.97 -9.86
C TRP A 158 -0.32 15.97 -11.04
N ASN A 159 0.40 14.85 -10.94
CA ASN A 159 0.41 13.81 -11.98
C ASN A 159 -0.62 12.74 -11.58
N GLU A 160 -1.87 12.92 -12.00
CA GLU A 160 -3.00 12.11 -11.50
C GLU A 160 -2.83 10.60 -11.73
N GLY A 161 -2.28 10.16 -12.87
CA GLY A 161 -2.04 8.75 -13.18
C GLY A 161 -0.73 8.15 -12.64
N LEU A 162 0.05 8.93 -11.88
CA LEU A 162 1.36 8.51 -11.38
C LEU A 162 1.19 7.59 -10.17
N HIS A 163 1.44 6.29 -10.36
CA HIS A 163 1.27 5.28 -9.32
C HIS A 163 2.53 5.07 -8.47
N TYR A 164 3.70 5.13 -9.10
CA TYR A 164 5.00 4.84 -8.51
C TYR A 164 6.06 5.78 -9.08
N LEU A 165 7.16 5.96 -8.34
CA LEU A 165 8.33 6.72 -8.81
C LEU A 165 9.39 5.84 -9.48
N ASN A 166 9.01 4.72 -10.11
CA ASN A 166 9.95 3.85 -10.85
C ASN A 166 10.77 4.70 -11.81
N GLY A 167 12.08 4.47 -11.89
CA GLY A 167 13.03 5.34 -12.59
C GLY A 167 13.84 6.23 -11.66
N MET A 168 13.49 6.40 -10.40
CA MET A 168 14.25 7.19 -9.42
C MET A 168 15.22 6.37 -8.55
N GLU A 169 15.38 5.08 -8.82
CA GLU A 169 16.09 4.13 -7.94
C GLU A 169 17.57 4.47 -7.74
N ASN A 170 18.18 5.24 -8.65
CA ASN A 170 19.59 5.65 -8.53
C ASN A 170 19.77 7.08 -8.00
N LEU A 171 18.69 7.82 -7.73
CA LEU A 171 18.77 9.19 -7.23
C LEU A 171 19.34 9.21 -5.81
N ALA A 172 20.54 9.75 -5.65
CA ALA A 172 21.26 9.74 -4.38
C ALA A 172 21.32 11.11 -3.69
N ASN A 173 21.23 12.21 -4.45
CA ASN A 173 21.41 13.56 -3.94
C ASN A 173 20.44 14.56 -4.57
N VAL A 174 19.73 15.30 -3.72
CA VAL A 174 18.99 16.53 -4.05
C VAL A 174 19.64 17.68 -3.28
N GLY A 175 19.88 18.80 -3.97
CA GLY A 175 20.67 19.91 -3.43
C GLY A 175 19.89 20.95 -2.64
N ILE A 176 18.62 21.22 -2.98
CA ILE A 176 17.82 22.26 -2.32
C ILE A 176 16.62 21.72 -1.55
N GLY A 177 15.80 20.84 -2.11
CA GLY A 177 14.58 20.38 -1.43
C GLY A 177 13.78 19.38 -2.25
N VAL A 178 12.97 18.56 -1.58
CA VAL A 178 12.09 17.56 -2.18
C VAL A 178 10.63 17.96 -1.95
N GLU A 179 9.84 18.04 -3.02
CA GLU A 179 8.41 18.35 -3.00
C GLU A 179 7.62 17.28 -3.77
N ILE A 180 6.68 16.62 -3.10
CA ILE A 180 5.78 15.61 -3.68
C ILE A 180 4.34 16.00 -3.35
N VAL A 181 3.61 16.49 -4.36
CA VAL A 181 2.32 17.16 -4.14
C VAL A 181 1.22 16.70 -5.10
N GLY A 182 0.01 16.46 -4.62
CA GLY A 182 -1.18 16.38 -5.49
C GLY A 182 -1.19 15.18 -6.44
N ASN A 183 -0.44 14.10 -6.15
CA ASN A 183 -0.41 12.91 -7.00
C ASN A 183 -1.47 11.91 -6.49
N LEU A 184 -2.62 11.89 -7.16
CA LEU A 184 -3.83 11.21 -6.67
C LEU A 184 -3.70 9.67 -6.60
N GLU A 185 -2.85 9.08 -7.44
CA GLU A 185 -2.65 7.62 -7.52
C GLU A 185 -1.31 7.15 -6.92
N LEU A 186 -0.48 8.07 -6.40
CA LEU A 186 0.86 7.74 -5.90
C LEU A 186 0.80 6.94 -4.61
N TYR A 187 1.23 5.68 -4.68
CA TYR A 187 1.01 4.71 -3.60
C TYR A 187 2.14 4.66 -2.55
N ASN A 188 3.41 4.75 -2.99
CA ASN A 188 4.58 4.72 -2.11
C ASN A 188 5.77 5.47 -2.73
N LEU A 189 6.81 5.69 -1.91
CA LEU A 189 8.04 6.39 -2.30
C LEU A 189 9.26 5.46 -2.43
N SER A 190 9.09 4.14 -2.50
CA SER A 190 10.19 3.17 -2.29
C SER A 190 11.33 3.30 -3.30
N ALA A 191 11.05 3.83 -4.50
CA ALA A 191 12.07 4.11 -5.51
C ALA A 191 13.08 5.18 -5.07
N LEU A 192 12.82 5.95 -4.01
CA LEU A 192 13.75 6.94 -3.46
C LEU A 192 14.75 6.36 -2.44
N SER A 193 14.75 5.04 -2.19
CA SER A 193 15.54 4.43 -1.10
C SER A 193 17.04 4.71 -1.12
N ASN A 194 17.61 5.09 -2.27
CA ASN A 194 19.04 5.45 -2.39
C ASN A 194 19.31 6.94 -2.10
N LEU A 195 18.29 7.75 -1.83
CA LEU A 195 18.41 9.17 -1.53
C LEU A 195 19.04 9.37 -0.13
N THR A 196 20.21 9.99 -0.11
CA THR A 196 20.98 10.24 1.13
C THR A 196 21.00 11.71 1.56
N SER A 197 20.66 12.62 0.63
CA SER A 197 20.54 14.06 0.88
C SER A 197 19.31 14.58 0.15
N ALA A 198 18.38 15.20 0.88
CA ALA A 198 17.19 15.82 0.31
C ALA A 198 17.28 17.36 0.19
N GLY A 199 18.45 17.94 0.52
CA GLY A 199 18.59 19.39 0.61
C GLY A 199 17.96 19.93 1.88
N GLU A 200 17.56 21.21 1.84
CA GLU A 200 17.10 21.97 2.99
C GLU A 200 15.69 21.63 3.49
N PHE A 201 14.82 21.06 2.66
CA PHE A 201 13.45 20.75 3.09
C PHE A 201 12.81 19.54 2.40
N ILE A 202 11.81 18.96 3.06
CA ILE A 202 10.96 17.89 2.52
C ILE A 202 9.49 18.28 2.70
N GLU A 203 8.76 18.38 1.59
CA GLU A 203 7.32 18.69 1.56
C GLU A 203 6.55 17.56 0.86
N ILE A 204 5.61 16.91 1.57
CA ILE A 204 4.77 15.84 1.03
C ILE A 204 3.32 16.12 1.37
N TRP A 205 2.51 16.50 0.39
CA TRP A 205 1.11 16.82 0.68
C TRP A 205 0.11 16.57 -0.44
N ASP A 206 -1.15 16.33 -0.08
CA ASP A 206 -2.25 16.07 -1.03
C ASP A 206 -2.01 14.83 -1.92
N ASN A 207 -1.41 13.77 -1.36
CA ASN A 207 -1.27 12.48 -2.03
C ASN A 207 -2.21 11.46 -1.34
N PRO A 208 -3.51 11.43 -1.69
CA PRO A 208 -4.55 10.79 -0.89
C PRO A 208 -4.44 9.28 -0.72
N VAL A 209 -3.78 8.58 -1.66
CA VAL A 209 -3.56 7.12 -1.60
C VAL A 209 -2.17 6.73 -1.13
N LEU A 210 -1.29 7.70 -0.89
CA LEU A 210 0.07 7.47 -0.39
C LEU A 210 -0.03 6.83 0.99
N ASN A 211 0.46 5.60 1.15
CA ASN A 211 0.32 4.86 2.40
C ASN A 211 1.57 4.86 3.28
N SER A 212 2.72 5.16 2.68
CA SER A 212 4.03 5.01 3.29
C SER A 212 5.04 5.94 2.62
N ILE A 213 5.87 6.59 3.43
CA ILE A 213 7.04 7.36 2.97
C ILE A 213 8.35 6.55 3.03
N VAL A 214 8.26 5.22 3.15
CA VAL A 214 9.40 4.32 2.94
C VAL A 214 9.97 4.58 1.54
N GLY A 215 11.29 4.72 1.49
CA GLY A 215 12.06 5.36 0.43
C GLY A 215 12.87 6.55 0.95
N LEU A 216 12.46 7.21 2.03
CA LEU A 216 13.15 8.39 2.58
C LEU A 216 14.04 8.08 3.79
N GLU A 217 14.15 6.83 4.23
CA GLU A 217 14.80 6.43 5.48
C GLU A 217 16.31 6.71 5.54
N ASN A 218 16.97 6.81 4.39
CA ASN A 218 18.43 6.93 4.28
C ASN A 218 18.94 8.38 4.18
N ILE A 219 18.03 9.36 4.24
CA ILE A 219 18.38 10.79 4.22
C ILE A 219 19.11 11.16 5.51
N ASP A 220 20.21 11.91 5.40
CA ASP A 220 20.89 12.49 6.55
C ASP A 220 19.94 13.48 7.26
N PRO A 221 19.49 13.20 8.50
CA PRO A 221 18.55 14.06 9.21
C PRO A 221 19.11 15.46 9.50
N ASN A 222 20.43 15.63 9.49
CA ASN A 222 21.06 16.94 9.67
C ASN A 222 21.04 17.80 8.40
N SER A 223 20.69 17.22 7.26
CA SER A 223 20.51 17.97 6.01
C SER A 223 19.16 18.68 5.94
N ILE A 224 18.16 18.16 6.65
CA ILE A 224 16.79 18.69 6.67
C ILE A 224 16.72 19.89 7.61
N PHE A 225 16.19 21.01 7.14
CA PHE A 225 15.92 22.22 7.91
C PHE A 225 14.42 22.54 8.07
N ASP A 226 13.57 21.99 7.20
CA ASP A 226 12.11 22.15 7.24
C ASP A 226 11.43 20.85 6.77
N LEU A 227 10.44 20.36 7.52
CA LEU A 227 9.70 19.14 7.21
C LEU A 227 8.20 19.42 7.25
N SER A 228 7.50 19.18 6.14
CA SER A 228 6.05 19.29 6.05
C SER A 228 5.46 18.01 5.45
N ILE A 229 4.57 17.35 6.19
CA ILE A 229 3.84 16.18 5.71
C ILE A 229 2.36 16.40 6.04
N SER A 230 1.52 16.68 5.05
CA SER A 230 0.11 16.98 5.32
C SER A 230 -0.87 16.56 4.25
N LEU A 231 -2.16 16.42 4.56
CA LEU A 231 -3.19 16.08 3.57
C LEU A 231 -2.93 14.75 2.84
N ASN A 232 -2.33 13.75 3.51
CA ASN A 232 -2.14 12.40 2.97
C ASN A 232 -3.00 11.40 3.80
N PRO A 233 -4.33 11.34 3.62
CA PRO A 233 -5.24 10.59 4.49
C PRO A 233 -4.99 9.07 4.57
N SER A 234 -4.36 8.44 3.57
CA SER A 234 -3.98 7.02 3.62
C SER A 234 -2.63 6.76 4.29
N LEU A 235 -1.86 7.81 4.58
CA LEU A 235 -0.49 7.71 5.07
C LEU A 235 -0.49 7.40 6.55
N HIS A 236 -0.08 6.19 6.91
CA HIS A 236 -0.05 5.70 8.29
C HIS A 236 1.35 5.23 8.72
N ASN A 237 2.36 5.34 7.85
CA ASN A 237 3.74 4.94 8.12
C ASN A 237 4.70 6.09 7.81
N CYS A 238 4.95 6.95 8.82
CA CYS A 238 5.83 8.13 8.73
C CYS A 238 6.98 8.13 9.72
N ALA A 239 6.91 7.26 10.74
CA ALA A 239 7.98 7.05 11.70
C ALA A 239 9.13 6.25 11.07
N ILE A 240 9.77 6.82 10.05
CA ILE A 240 10.96 6.25 9.41
C ILE A 240 12.23 6.89 10.01
N GLN A 241 13.38 6.22 9.85
CA GLN A 241 14.63 6.58 10.56
C GLN A 241 15.04 8.05 10.40
N SER A 242 15.03 8.58 9.17
CA SER A 242 15.41 9.97 8.88
C SER A 242 14.47 10.99 9.55
N ILE A 243 13.16 10.76 9.48
CA ILE A 243 12.13 11.62 10.09
C ILE A 243 12.19 11.55 11.62
N CYS A 244 12.25 10.34 12.20
CA CYS A 244 12.40 10.19 13.65
C CYS A 244 13.69 10.84 14.17
N SER A 245 14.79 10.67 13.44
CA SER A 245 16.07 11.29 13.82
C SER A 245 15.98 12.81 13.75
N PHE A 246 15.35 13.37 12.70
CA PHE A 246 15.12 14.80 12.54
C PHE A 246 14.29 15.39 13.70
N LEU A 247 13.18 14.75 14.06
CA LEU A 247 12.32 15.17 15.17
C LEU A 247 13.04 15.15 16.53
N LEU A 248 14.06 14.31 16.69
CA LEU A 248 14.86 14.18 17.91
C LEU A 248 16.11 15.09 17.95
N ILE A 249 16.39 15.88 16.90
CA ILE A 249 17.51 16.84 16.91
C ILE A 249 17.18 17.99 17.88
N ALA A 250 18.03 18.16 18.90
CA ALA A 250 17.84 19.11 20.00
C ALA A 250 17.81 20.61 19.62
N ASP A 251 17.96 20.96 18.34
CA ASP A 251 18.12 22.33 17.84
C ASP A 251 16.86 22.94 17.18
N GLY A 252 15.71 22.25 17.17
CA GLY A 252 14.39 22.87 16.98
C GLY A 252 14.05 23.33 15.56
N TYR A 253 14.32 22.51 14.54
CA TYR A 253 13.78 22.71 13.20
C TYR A 253 12.27 22.38 13.16
N PRO A 254 11.44 23.20 12.48
CA PRO A 254 10.00 22.99 12.44
C PRO A 254 9.64 21.71 11.69
N ALA A 255 8.70 20.95 12.24
CA ALA A 255 8.04 19.82 11.59
C ALA A 255 6.52 20.08 11.59
N ASP A 256 5.94 20.34 10.43
CA ASP A 256 4.51 20.55 10.23
C ASP A 256 3.87 19.26 9.71
N ILE A 257 3.40 18.41 10.64
CA ILE A 257 2.74 17.14 10.33
C ILE A 257 1.26 17.22 10.75
N TYR A 258 0.31 17.16 9.80
CA TYR A 258 -1.13 17.26 10.07
C TYR A 258 -2.02 16.72 8.93
N ASP A 259 -3.27 16.34 9.21
CA ASP A 259 -4.24 15.85 8.20
C ASP A 259 -3.75 14.64 7.39
N ASN A 260 -3.07 13.70 8.05
CA ASN A 260 -2.66 12.41 7.45
C ASN A 260 -3.43 11.24 8.09
N GLY A 261 -3.13 10.01 7.68
CA GLY A 261 -3.65 8.81 8.33
C GLY A 261 -3.13 8.62 9.77
N THR A 262 -3.80 7.76 10.52
CA THR A 262 -3.46 7.45 11.93
C THR A 262 -2.01 6.96 12.07
N GLY A 263 -1.25 7.52 13.01
CA GLY A 263 0.19 7.26 13.19
C GLY A 263 1.08 8.30 12.50
N CYS A 264 0.49 9.11 11.62
CA CYS A 264 1.14 10.21 10.91
C CYS A 264 0.38 11.53 11.05
N ASN A 265 -0.69 11.60 11.85
CA ASN A 265 -1.63 12.72 11.78
C ASN A 265 -1.19 13.92 12.62
N THR A 266 -0.24 13.75 13.55
CA THR A 266 0.43 14.88 14.22
C THR A 266 1.91 14.60 14.41
N THR A 267 2.70 15.64 14.64
CA THR A 267 4.11 15.48 15.03
C THR A 267 4.24 14.64 16.30
N GLU A 268 3.35 14.80 17.28
CA GLU A 268 3.36 13.98 18.49
C GLU A 268 2.99 12.50 18.26
N GLU A 269 2.10 12.19 17.30
CA GLU A 269 1.82 10.80 16.92
C GLU A 269 3.09 10.15 16.35
N VAL A 270 3.77 10.85 15.44
CA VAL A 270 5.04 10.38 14.87
C VAL A 270 6.12 10.28 15.97
N GLU A 271 6.26 11.28 16.85
CA GLU A 271 7.22 11.25 17.96
C GLU A 271 6.96 10.12 18.95
N GLN A 272 5.69 9.79 19.24
CA GLN A 272 5.31 8.66 20.08
C GLN A 272 5.76 7.33 19.46
N GLU A 273 5.63 7.21 18.14
CA GLU A 273 6.17 6.08 17.39
C GLU A 273 7.71 6.11 17.38
N CYS A 274 8.36 7.28 17.42
CA CYS A 274 9.83 7.46 17.37
C CYS A 274 10.60 7.23 18.71
N SER A 275 10.05 6.48 19.68
CA SER A 275 10.63 6.35 21.03
C SER A 275 12.12 5.95 21.08
N SER A 276 12.96 6.75 21.76
CA SER A 276 14.42 6.56 21.83
C SER A 276 14.87 5.50 22.85
N CYS A 277 15.96 4.80 22.54
CA CYS A 277 16.51 3.72 23.38
C CYS A 277 16.86 4.16 24.82
N PRO A 278 16.66 3.29 25.82
CA PRO A 278 17.14 3.51 27.19
C PRO A 278 18.67 3.69 27.27
N THR A 279 19.14 4.91 27.60
CA THR A 279 20.58 5.22 27.65
C THR A 279 21.30 4.73 28.92
N ALA A 280 20.57 4.48 30.01
CA ALA A 280 21.12 3.97 31.27
C ALA A 280 21.16 2.44 31.35
N GLY A 281 20.81 1.75 30.26
CA GLY A 281 20.47 0.32 30.27
C GLY A 281 19.04 0.08 30.72
N ILE A 282 18.61 -1.18 30.68
CA ILE A 282 17.24 -1.60 30.99
C ILE A 282 17.24 -2.86 31.86
N VAL A 283 16.26 -2.96 32.76
CA VAL A 283 16.05 -4.13 33.61
C VAL A 283 14.64 -4.66 33.40
N PHE A 284 14.52 -5.85 32.82
CA PHE A 284 13.26 -6.58 32.68
C PHE A 284 13.04 -7.47 33.89
N SER A 285 11.99 -7.21 34.64
CA SER A 285 11.61 -7.90 35.87
C SER A 285 10.39 -8.81 35.73
N ASN A 286 9.64 -8.68 34.63
CA ASN A 286 8.46 -9.51 34.33
C ASN A 286 8.19 -9.61 32.82
N GLN A 287 7.32 -10.55 32.41
CA GLN A 287 7.02 -10.82 30.99
C GLN A 287 6.40 -9.63 30.26
N SER A 288 5.52 -8.85 30.92
CA SER A 288 4.85 -7.73 30.25
C SER A 288 5.82 -6.64 29.81
N GLU A 289 6.90 -6.42 30.58
CA GLU A 289 7.93 -5.44 30.20
C GLU A 289 8.71 -5.89 28.96
N ILE A 290 8.89 -7.20 28.77
CA ILE A 290 9.52 -7.76 27.57
C ILE A 290 8.57 -7.64 26.39
N ASP A 291 7.33 -8.12 26.54
CA ASP A 291 6.33 -8.12 25.46
C ASP A 291 6.08 -6.71 24.91
N ASN A 292 6.11 -5.72 25.80
CA ASN A 292 5.90 -4.32 25.45
C ASN A 292 7.14 -3.67 24.83
N PHE A 293 8.35 -4.22 24.96
CA PHE A 293 9.58 -3.52 24.55
C PHE A 293 9.58 -3.10 23.07
N LYS A 294 9.19 -3.99 22.15
CA LYS A 294 9.07 -3.68 20.72
C LYS A 294 7.99 -2.64 20.38
N PHE A 295 7.06 -2.38 21.29
CA PHE A 295 6.03 -1.35 21.14
C PHE A 295 6.43 -0.05 21.83
N ASP A 296 7.09 -0.15 22.98
CA ASP A 296 7.60 0.98 23.75
C ASP A 296 8.85 1.60 23.12
N TYR A 297 9.61 0.81 22.33
CA TYR A 297 10.89 1.20 21.70
C TYR A 297 11.07 0.54 20.30
N PRO A 298 10.16 0.80 19.33
CA PRO A 298 10.11 0.06 18.05
C PRO A 298 11.37 0.23 17.17
N PHE A 299 12.11 1.31 17.34
CA PHE A 299 13.35 1.60 16.60
C PHE A 299 14.61 1.43 17.45
N CYS A 300 14.50 0.75 18.60
CA CYS A 300 15.63 0.56 19.47
C CYS A 300 16.49 -0.64 19.05
N TYR A 301 17.39 -0.39 18.12
CA TYR A 301 18.35 -1.39 17.63
C TYR A 301 19.58 -1.51 18.54
N GLU A 302 19.96 -0.45 19.26
CA GLU A 302 21.17 -0.41 20.10
C GLU A 302 20.90 0.15 21.51
N ILE A 303 21.25 -0.61 22.56
CA ILE A 303 21.19 -0.13 23.95
C ILE A 303 22.58 0.21 24.48
N ASN A 304 22.78 1.47 24.87
CA ASN A 304 24.09 1.94 25.36
C ASN A 304 24.50 1.37 26.74
N GLY A 305 23.53 0.99 27.58
CA GLY A 305 23.78 0.44 28.91
C GLY A 305 23.58 -1.07 28.99
N ASN A 306 23.59 -1.62 30.21
CA ASN A 306 23.38 -3.05 30.40
C ASN A 306 21.92 -3.43 30.19
N VAL A 307 21.69 -4.58 29.58
CA VAL A 307 20.37 -5.24 29.51
C VAL A 307 20.35 -6.36 30.55
N ILE A 308 19.47 -6.26 31.55
CA ILE A 308 19.36 -7.24 32.64
C ILE A 308 17.97 -7.86 32.63
N ILE A 309 17.88 -9.17 32.42
CA ILE A 309 16.63 -9.93 32.40
C ILE A 309 16.57 -10.82 33.63
N LYS A 310 15.65 -10.50 34.56
CA LYS A 310 15.51 -11.17 35.85
C LYS A 310 14.09 -11.11 36.41
N GLY A 311 13.34 -12.19 36.30
CA GLY A 311 11.96 -12.27 36.78
C GLY A 311 11.45 -13.70 36.96
N ASN A 312 10.65 -13.92 38.02
CA ASN A 312 10.08 -15.24 38.31
C ASN A 312 8.97 -15.66 37.33
N ASN A 313 8.46 -14.74 36.51
CA ASN A 313 7.36 -14.96 35.57
C ASN A 313 7.75 -14.70 34.10
N ILE A 314 9.02 -14.53 33.78
CA ILE A 314 9.51 -14.41 32.40
C ILE A 314 9.59 -15.82 31.79
N MET A 315 8.94 -15.98 30.64
CA MET A 315 8.76 -17.23 29.90
C MET A 315 9.39 -17.19 28.50
N GLN A 316 9.45 -16.03 27.84
CA GLN A 316 9.94 -15.85 26.47
C GLN A 316 10.52 -14.44 26.25
N LEU A 317 11.33 -14.25 25.20
CA LEU A 317 11.99 -12.96 24.89
C LEU A 317 11.55 -12.31 23.56
N ASP A 318 10.51 -12.81 22.88
CA ASP A 318 10.03 -12.35 21.57
C ASP A 318 9.80 -10.83 21.41
N GLY A 319 9.66 -10.09 22.51
CA GLY A 319 9.55 -8.64 22.49
C GLY A 319 10.87 -7.90 22.25
N LEU A 320 12.02 -8.60 22.21
CA LEU A 320 13.35 -8.01 22.07
C LEU A 320 13.94 -8.13 20.64
N THR A 321 13.16 -8.63 19.67
CA THR A 321 13.62 -8.93 18.30
C THR A 321 14.19 -7.73 17.54
N VAL A 322 13.88 -6.50 17.99
CA VAL A 322 14.38 -5.27 17.38
C VAL A 322 15.85 -4.99 17.70
N LEU A 323 16.43 -5.60 18.74
CA LEU A 323 17.81 -5.32 19.15
C LEU A 323 18.84 -6.00 18.25
N THR A 324 19.80 -5.21 17.76
CA THR A 324 20.95 -5.67 16.94
C THR A 324 22.30 -5.50 17.63
N SER A 325 22.41 -4.59 18.61
CA SER A 325 23.63 -4.43 19.43
C SER A 325 23.32 -3.98 20.87
N ILE A 326 24.23 -4.29 21.81
CA ILE A 326 24.21 -3.78 23.18
C ILE A 326 25.62 -3.28 23.51
N ILE A 327 25.82 -1.98 23.73
CA ILE A 327 27.15 -1.46 24.09
C ILE A 327 27.56 -1.92 25.50
N GLY A 328 26.59 -2.06 26.41
CA GLY A 328 26.80 -2.62 27.75
C GLY A 328 26.89 -4.15 27.77
N GLY A 329 26.65 -4.75 28.94
CA GLY A 329 26.55 -6.20 29.11
C GLY A 329 25.10 -6.72 29.01
N LEU A 330 24.96 -8.00 28.65
CA LEU A 330 23.70 -8.74 28.68
C LEU A 330 23.72 -9.75 29.84
N GLU A 331 22.80 -9.59 30.80
CA GLU A 331 22.68 -10.47 31.97
C GLU A 331 21.29 -11.12 32.03
N ILE A 332 21.20 -12.41 31.70
CA ILE A 332 19.97 -13.21 31.84
C ILE A 332 20.11 -14.08 33.09
N LYS A 333 19.39 -13.73 34.16
CA LYS A 333 19.58 -14.38 35.47
C LYS A 333 18.31 -14.54 36.31
N ASP A 334 18.26 -15.62 37.08
CA ASP A 334 17.16 -15.94 38.00
C ASP A 334 15.77 -15.99 37.30
N ASN A 335 15.69 -16.57 36.09
CA ASN A 335 14.43 -16.78 35.34
C ASN A 335 14.04 -18.27 35.34
N PRO A 336 13.27 -18.77 36.32
CA PRO A 336 13.00 -20.20 36.49
C PRO A 336 11.98 -20.78 35.49
N LEU A 337 11.32 -19.94 34.70
CA LEU A 337 10.29 -20.35 33.71
C LEU A 337 10.75 -20.21 32.26
N LEU A 338 11.82 -19.47 31.98
CA LEU A 338 12.35 -19.22 30.64
C LEU A 338 12.92 -20.52 30.05
N THR A 339 12.46 -20.91 28.85
CA THR A 339 12.85 -22.17 28.18
C THR A 339 13.85 -21.99 27.06
N ASP A 340 13.81 -20.86 26.37
CA ASP A 340 14.71 -20.49 25.27
C ASP A 340 14.91 -18.97 25.30
N ILE A 341 15.73 -18.46 24.39
CA ILE A 341 16.03 -17.03 24.25
C ILE A 341 15.68 -16.53 22.84
N THR A 342 14.68 -17.14 22.21
CA THR A 342 14.10 -16.60 20.98
C THR A 342 13.58 -15.19 21.25
N GLY A 343 13.88 -14.27 20.34
CA GLY A 343 13.78 -12.83 20.53
C GLY A 343 15.12 -12.09 20.53
N LEU A 344 16.26 -12.78 20.53
CA LEU A 344 17.60 -12.17 20.50
C LEU A 344 18.38 -12.45 19.20
N GLU A 345 17.75 -13.10 18.22
CA GLU A 345 18.40 -13.63 17.02
C GLU A 345 19.07 -12.58 16.13
N HIS A 346 18.73 -11.30 16.24
CA HIS A 346 19.34 -10.23 15.45
C HIS A 346 20.56 -9.58 16.14
N LEU A 347 20.89 -9.99 17.36
CA LEU A 347 22.00 -9.42 18.11
C LEU A 347 23.35 -9.85 17.51
N THR A 348 24.18 -8.89 17.14
CA THR A 348 25.48 -9.10 16.46
C THR A 348 26.69 -8.72 17.31
N GLU A 349 26.55 -7.79 18.26
CA GLU A 349 27.64 -7.33 19.14
C GLU A 349 27.15 -7.01 20.56
N ILE A 350 27.95 -7.40 21.56
CA ILE A 350 27.79 -7.00 22.97
C ILE A 350 29.10 -6.36 23.46
N GLY A 351 29.10 -5.09 23.85
CA GLY A 351 30.33 -4.40 24.30
C GLY A 351 30.78 -4.74 25.73
N GLY A 352 29.95 -5.44 26.52
CA GLY A 352 30.23 -5.83 27.90
C GLY A 352 30.18 -7.34 28.17
N ASP A 353 29.84 -7.72 29.40
CA ASP A 353 29.78 -9.13 29.81
C ASP A 353 28.52 -9.84 29.26
N LEU A 354 28.62 -11.14 28.97
CA LEU A 354 27.51 -12.03 28.59
C LEU A 354 27.30 -13.09 29.68
N LEU A 355 26.19 -12.97 30.44
CA LEU A 355 25.91 -13.80 31.62
C LEU A 355 24.60 -14.56 31.51
N PHE A 356 24.67 -15.88 31.71
CA PHE A 356 23.52 -16.77 31.92
C PHE A 356 23.60 -17.46 33.28
N VAL A 357 22.80 -17.02 34.26
CA VAL A 357 22.90 -17.49 35.65
C VAL A 357 21.55 -17.90 36.24
N LYS A 358 21.39 -19.15 36.69
CA LYS A 358 20.16 -19.64 37.37
C LYS A 358 18.88 -19.55 36.54
N ASN A 359 18.95 -19.88 35.26
CA ASN A 359 17.76 -20.05 34.41
C ASN A 359 17.45 -21.54 34.29
N THR A 360 16.87 -22.12 35.34
CA THR A 360 16.81 -23.58 35.55
C THR A 360 15.99 -24.36 34.52
N LYS A 361 15.27 -23.67 33.61
CA LYS A 361 14.48 -24.27 32.53
C LYS A 361 15.00 -23.99 31.12
N LEU A 362 16.07 -23.20 30.99
CA LEU A 362 16.63 -22.81 29.71
C LEU A 362 17.31 -24.01 29.04
N THR A 363 16.88 -24.37 27.84
CA THR A 363 17.30 -25.60 27.16
C THR A 363 18.39 -25.42 26.11
N ASN A 364 18.50 -24.24 25.49
CA ASN A 364 19.50 -23.92 24.47
C ASN A 364 19.80 -22.40 24.46
N LEU A 365 20.79 -21.99 23.66
CA LEU A 365 21.18 -20.59 23.45
C LEU A 365 21.06 -20.16 21.98
N SER A 366 20.27 -20.86 21.17
CA SER A 366 20.23 -20.67 19.70
C SER A 366 19.77 -19.28 19.27
N GLY A 367 19.07 -18.55 20.14
CA GLY A 367 18.72 -17.15 19.91
C GLY A 367 19.91 -16.19 19.84
N LEU A 368 21.15 -16.63 20.05
CA LEU A 368 22.36 -15.81 19.88
C LEU A 368 23.18 -16.15 18.63
N ILE A 369 22.64 -16.94 17.71
CA ILE A 369 23.40 -17.48 16.57
C ILE A 369 24.13 -16.41 15.73
N ASN A 370 23.63 -15.17 15.65
CA ASN A 370 24.25 -14.09 14.89
C ASN A 370 25.27 -13.24 15.70
N LEU A 371 25.48 -13.55 16.98
CA LEU A 371 26.38 -12.79 17.85
C LEU A 371 27.85 -13.05 17.48
N GLY A 372 28.52 -12.02 16.96
CA GLY A 372 29.88 -12.09 16.44
C GLY A 372 30.97 -11.67 17.44
N SER A 373 30.67 -10.85 18.44
CA SER A 373 31.67 -10.40 19.42
C SER A 373 31.06 -10.10 20.79
N ILE A 374 31.87 -10.30 21.83
CA ILE A 374 31.60 -9.79 23.19
C ILE A 374 32.78 -8.97 23.70
N GLY A 375 32.55 -7.89 24.44
CA GLY A 375 33.62 -7.04 24.99
C GLY A 375 34.06 -7.41 26.40
N GLY A 376 33.45 -8.43 27.02
CA GLY A 376 33.66 -8.82 28.40
C GLY A 376 33.71 -10.33 28.64
N ASN A 377 33.25 -10.75 29.81
CA ASN A 377 33.33 -12.13 30.25
C ASN A 377 32.16 -12.96 29.71
N LEU A 378 32.44 -14.20 29.28
CA LEU A 378 31.42 -15.19 28.97
C LEU A 378 31.19 -16.10 30.19
N SER A 379 30.00 -16.03 30.79
CA SER A 379 29.70 -16.82 31.98
C SER A 379 28.36 -17.55 31.94
N ILE A 380 28.43 -18.88 32.07
CA ILE A 380 27.28 -19.79 32.06
C ILE A 380 27.28 -20.61 33.35
N GLN A 381 26.33 -20.34 34.24
CA GLN A 381 26.32 -20.93 35.59
C GLN A 381 24.92 -21.33 36.05
N GLN A 382 24.76 -22.52 36.63
CA GLN A 382 23.50 -22.94 37.27
C GLN A 382 22.28 -22.97 36.32
N ASN A 383 22.47 -23.34 35.06
CA ASN A 383 21.36 -23.57 34.11
C ASN A 383 21.11 -25.08 34.00
N ASP A 384 20.35 -25.60 34.96
CA ASP A 384 20.28 -27.05 35.29
C ASP A 384 19.90 -27.97 34.12
N VAL A 385 19.10 -27.50 33.15
CA VAL A 385 18.60 -28.30 32.01
C VAL A 385 19.23 -27.94 30.66
N LEU A 386 20.14 -26.95 30.61
CA LEU A 386 20.86 -26.59 29.39
C LEU A 386 21.76 -27.75 29.00
N THR A 387 21.60 -28.31 27.80
CA THR A 387 22.34 -29.51 27.37
C THR A 387 23.53 -29.19 26.48
N GLU A 388 23.50 -28.06 25.78
CA GLU A 388 24.50 -27.65 24.80
C GLU A 388 24.70 -26.14 24.73
N LEU A 389 25.81 -25.70 24.13
CA LEU A 389 26.16 -24.28 23.94
C LEU A 389 25.87 -23.75 22.53
N SER A 390 25.05 -24.47 21.75
CA SER A 390 24.71 -24.05 20.40
C SER A 390 24.04 -22.68 20.37
N GLY A 391 24.43 -21.82 19.44
CA GLY A 391 24.10 -20.41 19.37
C GLY A 391 25.22 -19.46 19.80
N LEU A 392 26.36 -19.97 20.29
CA LEU A 392 27.53 -19.15 20.64
C LEU A 392 28.72 -19.35 19.68
N GLU A 393 28.54 -20.11 18.59
CA GLU A 393 29.60 -20.56 17.69
C GLU A 393 30.33 -19.41 16.99
N ASN A 394 29.60 -18.33 16.69
CA ASN A 394 30.07 -17.21 15.86
C ASN A 394 30.80 -16.12 16.63
N ILE A 395 30.87 -16.23 17.96
CA ILE A 395 31.59 -15.26 18.80
C ILE A 395 33.09 -15.36 18.50
N ASP A 396 33.71 -14.25 18.11
CA ASP A 396 35.16 -14.12 17.99
C ASP A 396 35.83 -14.55 19.30
N PRO A 397 36.61 -15.65 19.32
CA PRO A 397 37.34 -16.08 20.51
C PRO A 397 38.28 -15.00 21.05
N GLY A 398 38.77 -14.13 20.17
CA GLY A 398 39.60 -12.96 20.50
C GLY A 398 38.91 -11.96 21.41
N SER A 399 37.58 -11.86 21.31
CA SER A 399 36.76 -10.89 22.02
C SER A 399 36.44 -11.30 23.47
N ILE A 400 36.42 -12.60 23.75
CA ILE A 400 36.16 -13.14 25.09
C ILE A 400 37.31 -12.78 26.04
N VAL A 401 36.99 -12.13 27.17
CA VAL A 401 37.97 -11.81 28.22
C VAL A 401 38.22 -13.05 29.08
N ASP A 402 37.30 -13.39 29.99
CA ASP A 402 37.36 -14.61 30.81
C ASP A 402 36.23 -15.58 30.43
N LEU A 403 36.52 -16.89 30.51
CA LEU A 403 35.57 -17.97 30.21
C LEU A 403 35.22 -18.75 31.47
N LYS A 404 33.93 -18.77 31.85
CA LYS A 404 33.44 -19.49 33.02
C LYS A 404 32.18 -20.31 32.75
N ILE A 405 32.33 -21.64 32.78
CA ILE A 405 31.24 -22.61 32.58
C ILE A 405 31.20 -23.56 33.79
N VAL A 406 30.31 -23.31 34.75
CA VAL A 406 30.29 -24.09 36.01
C VAL A 406 28.89 -24.39 36.54
N TYR A 407 28.73 -25.55 37.17
CA TYR A 407 27.48 -25.94 37.83
C TYR A 407 26.26 -26.00 36.88
N ASN A 408 26.43 -26.46 35.63
CA ASN A 408 25.32 -26.71 34.71
C ASN A 408 25.10 -28.22 34.59
N ASP A 409 24.18 -28.75 35.40
CA ASP A 409 24.06 -30.19 35.69
C ASP A 409 23.76 -31.08 34.47
N SER A 410 23.11 -30.55 33.43
CA SER A 410 22.77 -31.29 32.19
C SER A 410 23.66 -30.95 31.00
N LEU A 411 24.58 -30.00 31.15
CA LEU A 411 25.37 -29.46 30.03
C LEU A 411 26.48 -30.45 29.67
N SER A 412 26.29 -31.19 28.58
CA SER A 412 27.19 -32.24 28.10
C SER A 412 27.85 -31.92 26.75
N SER A 413 27.38 -30.89 26.04
CA SER A 413 27.92 -30.50 24.72
C SER A 413 28.40 -29.03 24.72
N CYS A 414 29.71 -28.82 24.91
CA CYS A 414 30.32 -27.48 24.95
C CYS A 414 31.32 -27.28 23.81
N VAL A 415 31.40 -28.26 22.92
CA VAL A 415 32.36 -28.33 21.83
C VAL A 415 31.79 -27.53 20.67
N ILE A 416 32.10 -26.24 20.65
CA ILE A 416 31.73 -25.27 19.60
C ILE A 416 32.97 -24.44 19.24
N TYR A 417 33.04 -23.90 18.01
CA TYR A 417 34.25 -23.22 17.50
C TYR A 417 34.77 -22.13 18.43
N SER A 418 33.90 -21.20 18.84
CA SER A 418 34.26 -20.08 19.71
C SER A 418 34.95 -20.52 21.01
N ILE A 419 34.48 -21.61 21.63
CA ILE A 419 35.05 -22.17 22.85
C ILE A 419 36.33 -22.96 22.55
N CYS A 420 36.35 -23.77 21.50
CA CYS A 420 37.52 -24.56 21.12
C CYS A 420 38.72 -23.69 20.73
N ASP A 421 38.48 -22.65 19.93
CA ASP A 421 39.51 -21.70 19.51
C ASP A 421 39.97 -20.83 20.69
N TYR A 422 39.07 -20.45 21.61
CA TYR A 422 39.45 -19.78 22.85
C TYR A 422 40.34 -20.67 23.74
N LEU A 423 40.01 -21.96 23.90
CA LEU A 423 40.83 -22.90 24.67
C LEU A 423 42.20 -23.14 24.02
N ALA A 424 42.27 -23.11 22.68
CA ALA A 424 43.53 -23.22 21.95
C ALA A 424 44.43 -21.99 22.11
N SER A 425 43.84 -20.79 22.25
CA SER A 425 44.57 -19.53 22.44
C SER A 425 43.86 -18.58 23.43
N PRO A 426 43.91 -18.86 24.74
CA PRO A 426 43.11 -18.14 25.72
C PRO A 426 43.63 -16.72 25.99
N ASN A 427 42.69 -15.78 26.11
CA ASN A 427 42.97 -14.38 26.41
C ASN A 427 42.80 -14.00 27.90
N GLY A 428 42.28 -14.91 28.73
CA GLY A 428 42.02 -14.69 30.16
C GLY A 428 41.90 -15.97 30.99
N GLU A 429 41.16 -15.91 32.09
CA GLU A 429 40.96 -17.02 33.03
C GLU A 429 39.93 -18.03 32.48
N ILE A 430 40.28 -19.32 32.53
CA ILE A 430 39.38 -20.44 32.19
C ILE A 430 38.94 -21.13 33.48
N ILE A 431 37.63 -21.20 33.72
CA ILE A 431 37.05 -21.95 34.83
C ILE A 431 35.93 -22.85 34.29
N ILE A 432 36.23 -24.14 34.14
CA ILE A 432 35.28 -25.17 33.70
C ILE A 432 35.27 -26.29 34.74
N SER A 433 34.14 -26.47 35.41
CA SER A 433 33.99 -27.49 36.47
C SER A 433 32.54 -27.75 36.84
N ASN A 434 32.24 -28.98 37.27
CA ASN A 434 30.93 -29.38 37.79
C ASN A 434 29.80 -29.22 36.74
N ASN A 435 30.02 -29.68 35.52
CA ASN A 435 28.98 -29.82 34.49
C ASN A 435 28.75 -31.32 34.18
N ALA A 436 27.92 -31.66 33.19
CA ALA A 436 27.78 -33.05 32.77
C ALA A 436 29.00 -33.53 31.96
N GLU A 437 29.15 -34.85 31.85
CA GLU A 437 30.21 -35.51 31.06
C GLU A 437 30.17 -35.00 29.60
N GLY A 438 31.32 -34.58 29.08
CA GLY A 438 31.49 -33.87 27.79
C GLY A 438 31.73 -32.36 27.95
N CYS A 439 31.47 -31.80 29.14
CA CYS A 439 31.75 -30.40 29.53
C CYS A 439 32.27 -30.26 30.96
N ASN A 440 32.51 -31.36 31.67
CA ASN A 440 32.67 -31.33 33.12
C ASN A 440 34.02 -30.71 33.53
N ASP A 441 35.03 -30.76 32.67
CA ASP A 441 36.26 -30.02 32.80
C ASP A 441 36.83 -29.59 31.44
N GLN A 442 37.87 -28.76 31.47
CA GLN A 442 38.53 -28.24 30.26
C GLN A 442 39.04 -29.35 29.33
N SER A 443 39.57 -30.45 29.88
CA SER A 443 40.17 -31.52 29.07
C SER A 443 39.12 -32.29 28.28
N GLU A 444 37.92 -32.51 28.83
CA GLU A 444 36.81 -33.14 28.11
C GLU A 444 36.40 -32.34 26.86
N ILE A 445 36.39 -31.01 26.95
CA ILE A 445 36.06 -30.12 25.83
C ILE A 445 37.18 -30.12 24.78
N GLU A 446 38.44 -29.98 25.21
CA GLU A 446 39.61 -30.03 24.32
C GLU A 446 39.68 -31.35 23.51
N GLU A 447 39.31 -32.49 24.11
CA GLU A 447 39.23 -33.77 23.41
C GLU A 447 38.09 -33.79 22.37
N GLY A 448 36.94 -33.21 22.71
CA GLY A 448 35.80 -33.09 21.79
C GLY A 448 36.07 -32.12 20.63
N CYS A 449 36.82 -31.04 20.86
CA CYS A 449 37.18 -30.04 19.83
C CYS A 449 37.91 -30.65 18.63
N ALA A 450 38.53 -31.81 18.79
CA ALA A 450 39.13 -32.55 17.69
C ALA A 450 38.11 -33.15 16.70
N LEU A 451 36.79 -33.08 16.97
CA LEU A 451 35.71 -33.72 16.21
C LEU A 451 34.71 -32.75 15.54
N LEU A 452 34.90 -31.42 15.65
CA LEU A 452 34.04 -30.41 15.01
C LEU A 452 34.12 -30.47 13.46
N PRO A 453 33.06 -30.06 12.74
CA PRO A 453 33.13 -29.73 11.32
C PRO A 453 34.28 -28.74 11.06
N CYS A 454 34.60 -28.46 9.81
CA CYS A 454 35.77 -27.66 9.46
C CYS A 454 35.38 -26.44 8.61
N PHE A 455 36.20 -25.39 8.66
CA PHE A 455 36.10 -24.20 7.80
C PHE A 455 34.73 -23.49 7.80
N PRO A 456 34.33 -22.84 8.92
CA PRO A 456 33.06 -22.10 9.00
C PRO A 456 32.96 -20.92 8.03
N ASN A 457 34.08 -20.31 7.68
CA ASN A 457 34.15 -19.22 6.68
C ASN A 457 34.42 -19.72 5.26
N GLY A 458 34.42 -21.04 5.05
CA GLY A 458 34.76 -21.65 3.77
C GLY A 458 36.26 -21.83 3.55
N ILE A 459 36.61 -22.41 2.41
CA ILE A 459 37.98 -22.75 2.02
C ILE A 459 38.16 -22.69 0.48
N VAL A 460 39.35 -22.27 0.06
CA VAL A 460 39.78 -22.28 -1.34
C VAL A 460 40.89 -23.33 -1.52
N PHE A 461 40.73 -24.22 -2.48
CA PHE A 461 41.74 -25.17 -2.94
C PHE A 461 42.28 -24.73 -4.29
N SER A 462 43.59 -24.44 -4.34
CA SER A 462 44.25 -23.91 -5.53
C SER A 462 45.29 -24.85 -6.16
N SER A 463 45.52 -26.02 -5.58
CA SER A 463 46.45 -27.02 -6.15
C SER A 463 46.08 -28.46 -5.81
N GLN A 464 46.57 -29.42 -6.60
CA GLN A 464 46.36 -30.85 -6.33
C GLN A 464 46.97 -31.29 -4.99
N ILE A 465 48.06 -30.65 -4.56
CA ILE A 465 48.73 -30.99 -3.30
C ILE A 465 47.84 -30.69 -2.10
N GLU A 466 47.09 -29.59 -2.13
CA GLU A 466 46.16 -29.21 -1.06
C GLU A 466 44.98 -30.20 -0.98
N ILE A 467 44.46 -30.63 -2.14
CA ILE A 467 43.42 -31.67 -2.22
C ILE A 467 43.94 -33.00 -1.67
N ASP A 468 45.11 -33.46 -2.12
CA ASP A 468 45.70 -34.74 -1.69
C ASP A 468 46.04 -34.75 -0.18
N SER A 469 46.40 -33.60 0.37
CA SER A 469 46.79 -33.46 1.78
C SER A 469 45.58 -33.25 2.70
N PHE A 470 44.43 -32.83 2.16
CA PHE A 470 43.21 -32.51 2.93
C PHE A 470 42.84 -33.60 3.95
N GLN A 471 42.78 -34.86 3.51
CA GLN A 471 42.43 -35.98 4.38
C GLN A 471 43.46 -36.24 5.50
N ASN A 472 44.73 -35.86 5.29
CA ASN A 472 45.79 -36.01 6.29
C ASN A 472 45.85 -34.81 7.25
N ASP A 473 45.69 -33.60 6.71
CA ASP A 473 45.79 -32.35 7.46
C ASP A 473 44.51 -32.10 8.29
N PHE A 474 43.37 -32.59 7.81
CA PHE A 474 42.04 -32.43 8.43
C PHE A 474 41.33 -33.79 8.58
N SER A 475 41.99 -34.75 9.23
CA SER A 475 41.52 -36.15 9.28
C SER A 475 40.13 -36.41 9.92
N ASN A 476 39.54 -35.42 10.61
CA ASN A 476 38.20 -35.51 11.23
C ASN A 476 37.16 -34.57 10.57
N CYS A 477 37.50 -33.98 9.43
CA CYS A 477 36.69 -32.99 8.70
C CYS A 477 35.77 -33.70 7.68
N PHE A 478 34.55 -34.03 8.11
CA PHE A 478 33.50 -34.66 7.28
C PHE A 478 32.47 -33.66 6.75
N GLU A 479 32.40 -32.47 7.34
CA GLU A 479 31.45 -31.41 7.02
C GLU A 479 32.19 -30.07 6.94
N ILE A 480 31.94 -29.31 5.86
CA ILE A 480 32.44 -27.94 5.71
C ILE A 480 31.29 -26.96 5.93
N ALA A 481 31.46 -26.04 6.88
CA ALA A 481 30.39 -25.12 7.26
C ALA A 481 30.24 -23.89 6.33
N GLY A 482 31.29 -23.46 5.62
CA GLY A 482 31.22 -22.34 4.67
C GLY A 482 31.40 -22.73 3.19
N ASP A 483 31.70 -21.75 2.36
CA ASP A 483 31.85 -21.92 0.90
C ASP A 483 33.10 -22.72 0.51
N VAL A 484 33.01 -23.56 -0.51
CA VAL A 484 34.13 -24.31 -1.08
C VAL A 484 34.39 -23.85 -2.52
N LEU A 485 35.59 -23.29 -2.76
CA LEU A 485 36.08 -22.96 -4.10
C LEU A 485 37.24 -23.89 -4.49
N ILE A 486 37.13 -24.56 -5.62
CA ILE A 486 38.17 -25.41 -6.20
C ILE A 486 38.60 -24.81 -7.54
N GLU A 487 39.81 -24.24 -7.57
CA GLU A 487 40.36 -23.54 -8.73
C GLU A 487 41.89 -23.68 -8.84
N GLY A 488 42.37 -24.55 -9.75
CA GLY A 488 43.80 -24.80 -9.92
C GLY A 488 44.14 -25.51 -11.24
N ASN A 489 45.20 -25.01 -11.91
CA ASN A 489 45.63 -25.53 -13.21
C ASN A 489 46.20 -26.95 -13.18
N ASP A 490 46.65 -27.42 -12.02
CA ASP A 490 47.22 -28.75 -11.78
C ASP A 490 46.23 -29.75 -11.14
N ILE A 491 45.01 -29.31 -10.79
CA ILE A 491 43.98 -30.17 -10.21
C ILE A 491 43.43 -31.12 -11.28
N SER A 492 43.58 -32.42 -11.02
CA SER A 492 43.28 -33.53 -11.94
C SER A 492 42.24 -34.50 -11.40
N ASN A 493 42.06 -34.55 -10.08
CA ASN A 493 41.04 -35.35 -9.38
C ASN A 493 40.70 -34.71 -8.02
N LEU A 494 39.58 -35.15 -7.42
CA LEU A 494 39.09 -34.67 -6.13
C LEU A 494 39.15 -35.75 -5.03
N ASP A 495 39.94 -36.81 -5.19
CA ASP A 495 39.87 -38.03 -4.36
C ASP A 495 40.12 -37.76 -2.86
N GLY A 496 40.89 -36.71 -2.54
CA GLY A 496 41.13 -36.24 -1.18
C GLY A 496 39.87 -35.77 -0.43
N PHE A 497 38.78 -35.49 -1.15
CA PHE A 497 37.48 -35.09 -0.59
C PHE A 497 36.52 -36.24 -0.32
N SER A 498 36.97 -37.49 -0.49
CA SER A 498 36.13 -38.69 -0.28
C SER A 498 35.57 -38.85 1.14
N VAL A 499 36.07 -38.09 2.12
CA VAL A 499 35.54 -38.05 3.48
C VAL A 499 34.40 -37.04 3.66
N LEU A 500 34.21 -36.09 2.74
CA LEU A 500 33.19 -35.04 2.88
C LEU A 500 31.78 -35.57 2.59
N THR A 501 30.85 -35.22 3.48
CA THR A 501 29.43 -35.57 3.40
C THR A 501 28.51 -34.35 3.32
N ILE A 502 28.93 -33.19 3.81
CA ILE A 502 28.11 -31.95 3.86
C ILE A 502 28.97 -30.73 3.53
N ILE A 503 28.42 -29.81 2.73
CA ILE A 503 28.89 -28.43 2.57
C ILE A 503 27.69 -27.51 2.84
N ASN A 504 27.74 -26.67 3.88
CA ASN A 504 26.61 -25.79 4.21
C ASN A 504 26.59 -24.49 3.37
N GLY A 505 27.70 -24.13 2.72
CA GLY A 505 27.79 -22.99 1.80
C GLY A 505 27.70 -23.37 0.31
N ASN A 506 28.23 -22.48 -0.53
CA ASN A 506 28.34 -22.66 -1.98
C ASN A 506 29.44 -23.66 -2.33
N LEU A 507 29.24 -24.50 -3.35
CA LEU A 507 30.28 -25.32 -3.96
C LEU A 507 30.58 -24.83 -5.38
N LYS A 508 31.79 -24.30 -5.59
CA LYS A 508 32.26 -23.81 -6.88
C LYS A 508 33.49 -24.57 -7.36
N ILE A 509 33.37 -25.27 -8.49
CA ILE A 509 34.44 -25.99 -9.16
C ILE A 509 34.72 -25.27 -10.47
N MET A 510 35.83 -24.53 -10.56
CA MET A 510 36.10 -23.73 -11.74
C MET A 510 37.55 -23.65 -12.19
N ASN A 511 37.76 -23.47 -13.49
CA ASN A 511 39.08 -23.28 -14.10
C ASN A 511 40.08 -24.42 -13.78
N ASN A 512 39.62 -25.68 -13.78
CA ASN A 512 40.46 -26.87 -13.56
C ASN A 512 40.64 -27.66 -14.87
N PRO A 513 41.53 -27.22 -15.79
CA PRO A 513 41.63 -27.79 -17.12
C PRO A 513 42.14 -29.24 -17.15
N GLN A 514 42.67 -29.80 -16.05
CA GLN A 514 43.10 -31.21 -15.99
C GLN A 514 42.08 -32.15 -15.35
N LEU A 515 41.01 -31.60 -14.75
CA LEU A 515 39.99 -32.37 -14.03
C LEU A 515 39.08 -33.09 -15.03
N ASN A 516 38.98 -34.43 -14.91
CA ASN A 516 38.20 -35.25 -15.85
C ASN A 516 36.94 -35.89 -15.26
N ASN A 517 36.80 -35.90 -13.93
CA ASN A 517 35.63 -36.35 -13.17
C ASN A 517 35.63 -35.69 -11.77
N ILE A 518 34.50 -35.75 -11.06
CA ILE A 518 34.35 -35.23 -9.69
C ILE A 518 34.03 -36.33 -8.67
N TYR A 519 34.42 -37.58 -8.94
CA TYR A 519 34.00 -38.74 -8.15
C TYR A 519 34.46 -38.71 -6.68
N GLY A 520 35.50 -37.92 -6.37
CA GLY A 520 35.90 -37.65 -4.99
C GLY A 520 34.82 -37.01 -4.12
N LEU A 521 33.79 -36.42 -4.71
CA LEU A 521 32.63 -35.86 -4.01
C LEU A 521 31.50 -36.88 -3.77
N TYR A 522 31.67 -38.16 -4.15
CA TYR A 522 30.58 -39.16 -4.16
C TYR A 522 29.79 -39.29 -2.85
N ASN A 523 30.43 -39.04 -1.71
CA ASN A 523 29.78 -39.13 -0.39
C ASN A 523 29.03 -37.86 0.03
N LEU A 524 29.09 -36.79 -0.78
CA LEU A 524 28.42 -35.52 -0.51
C LEU A 524 26.90 -35.68 -0.66
N SER A 525 26.18 -35.27 0.39
CA SER A 525 24.72 -35.40 0.52
C SER A 525 24.00 -34.05 0.59
N VAL A 526 24.68 -33.00 1.03
CA VAL A 526 24.10 -31.65 1.15
C VAL A 526 25.08 -30.61 0.60
N ILE A 527 24.54 -29.69 -0.20
CA ILE A 527 25.11 -28.38 -0.51
C ILE A 527 24.07 -27.38 -0.02
N GLY A 528 24.38 -26.50 0.92
CA GLY A 528 23.42 -25.55 1.48
C GLY A 528 23.23 -24.25 0.68
N GLY A 529 24.07 -24.03 -0.34
CA GLY A 529 23.98 -22.89 -1.26
C GLY A 529 24.02 -23.27 -2.73
N ASP A 530 24.79 -22.50 -3.51
CA ASP A 530 24.88 -22.64 -4.96
C ASP A 530 25.83 -23.75 -5.39
N LEU A 531 25.46 -24.47 -6.45
CA LEU A 531 26.34 -25.40 -7.14
C LEU A 531 26.80 -24.82 -8.48
N SER A 532 28.11 -24.56 -8.60
CA SER A 532 28.72 -24.00 -9.81
C SER A 532 29.85 -24.89 -10.35
N ILE A 533 29.74 -25.35 -11.60
CA ILE A 533 30.76 -26.14 -12.32
C ILE A 533 31.09 -25.41 -13.63
N ILE A 534 32.21 -24.69 -13.67
CA ILE A 534 32.49 -23.69 -14.72
C ILE A 534 33.92 -23.82 -15.29
N ASN A 535 34.12 -23.80 -16.62
CA ASN A 535 35.47 -23.80 -17.23
C ASN A 535 36.36 -25.00 -16.82
N ASN A 536 35.81 -26.22 -16.79
CA ASN A 536 36.58 -27.45 -16.56
C ASN A 536 36.66 -28.28 -17.85
N ASP A 537 37.49 -27.83 -18.79
CA ASP A 537 37.49 -28.24 -20.21
C ASP A 537 37.67 -29.74 -20.47
N ASN A 538 38.19 -30.52 -19.52
CA ASN A 538 38.39 -31.97 -19.66
C ASN A 538 37.37 -32.82 -18.89
N LEU A 539 36.40 -32.21 -18.21
CA LEU A 539 35.40 -32.89 -17.39
C LEU A 539 34.37 -33.60 -18.27
N LEU A 540 34.32 -34.94 -18.23
CA LEU A 540 33.47 -35.73 -19.12
C LEU A 540 32.03 -35.91 -18.60
N ASN A 541 31.90 -36.03 -17.28
CA ASN A 541 30.65 -36.21 -16.56
C ASN A 541 30.76 -35.62 -15.15
N ILE A 542 29.63 -35.45 -14.48
CA ILE A 542 29.55 -35.00 -13.08
C ILE A 542 29.13 -36.13 -12.13
N SER A 543 29.49 -37.38 -12.44
CA SER A 543 29.31 -38.49 -11.48
C SER A 543 30.17 -38.24 -10.25
N GLY A 544 29.51 -38.15 -9.11
CA GLY A 544 30.10 -37.68 -7.85
C GLY A 544 29.13 -36.85 -7.01
N ILE A 545 28.08 -36.28 -7.58
CA ILE A 545 27.04 -35.54 -6.83
C ILE A 545 25.69 -36.26 -6.81
N GLU A 546 25.67 -37.56 -7.11
CA GLU A 546 24.43 -38.33 -7.28
C GLU A 546 23.64 -38.49 -5.97
N ASN A 547 24.30 -38.38 -4.82
CA ASN A 547 23.72 -38.59 -3.50
C ASN A 547 23.20 -37.31 -2.83
N LEU A 548 23.15 -36.17 -3.54
CA LEU A 548 22.61 -34.94 -2.97
C LEU A 548 21.10 -35.05 -2.71
N GLU A 549 20.68 -34.55 -1.55
CA GLU A 549 19.27 -34.54 -1.15
C GLU A 549 18.42 -33.61 -2.05
N PRO A 550 17.16 -33.99 -2.37
CA PRO A 550 16.26 -33.11 -3.11
C PRO A 550 16.08 -31.75 -2.43
N GLY A 551 16.33 -30.68 -3.19
CA GLY A 551 16.17 -29.31 -2.72
C GLY A 551 17.35 -28.73 -1.96
N SER A 552 18.48 -29.45 -1.82
CA SER A 552 19.68 -28.90 -1.19
C SER A 552 20.25 -27.73 -2.00
N ILE A 553 20.30 -27.84 -3.33
CA ILE A 553 20.87 -26.81 -4.22
C ILE A 553 19.92 -25.61 -4.30
N LEU A 554 20.44 -24.40 -4.06
CA LEU A 554 19.70 -23.15 -4.21
C LEU A 554 19.73 -22.64 -5.67
N ASN A 555 20.90 -22.30 -6.19
CA ASN A 555 21.11 -21.97 -7.61
C ASN A 555 22.05 -22.99 -8.29
N LEU A 556 21.82 -23.26 -9.58
CA LEU A 556 22.61 -24.22 -10.37
C LEU A 556 23.26 -23.54 -11.58
N ASN A 557 24.59 -23.63 -11.68
CA ASN A 557 25.36 -23.16 -12.84
C ASN A 557 26.32 -24.25 -13.36
N ILE A 558 26.07 -24.79 -14.55
CA ILE A 558 26.96 -25.71 -15.25
C ILE A 558 27.29 -25.08 -16.59
N SER A 559 28.45 -24.43 -16.70
CA SER A 559 28.76 -23.65 -17.90
C SER A 559 30.20 -23.77 -18.39
N ASN A 560 30.40 -23.66 -19.71
CA ASN A 560 31.73 -23.60 -20.31
C ASN A 560 32.62 -24.83 -20.01
N ASN A 561 32.06 -26.04 -19.96
CA ASN A 561 32.82 -27.29 -19.80
C ASN A 561 32.84 -28.04 -21.14
N ASP A 562 33.87 -27.78 -21.95
CA ASP A 562 33.96 -28.12 -23.38
C ASP A 562 33.60 -29.57 -23.76
N VAL A 563 33.87 -30.55 -22.89
CA VAL A 563 33.67 -31.99 -23.17
C VAL A 563 32.61 -32.66 -22.27
N LEU A 564 31.95 -31.89 -21.41
CA LEU A 564 30.95 -32.42 -20.47
C LEU A 564 29.68 -32.81 -21.22
N SER A 565 29.38 -34.11 -21.24
CA SER A 565 28.28 -34.68 -22.06
C SER A 565 27.25 -35.49 -21.25
N ASN A 566 27.50 -35.70 -19.96
CA ASN A 566 26.58 -36.41 -19.06
C ASN A 566 26.51 -35.71 -17.69
N CYS A 567 25.35 -35.13 -17.38
CA CYS A 567 25.08 -34.34 -16.18
C CYS A 567 23.65 -34.49 -15.68
N ASN A 568 22.90 -35.45 -16.21
CA ASN A 568 21.57 -35.84 -15.73
C ASN A 568 21.68 -36.84 -14.57
N THR A 569 22.34 -36.44 -13.49
CA THR A 569 22.38 -37.23 -12.24
C THR A 569 21.06 -37.07 -11.48
N ASP A 570 20.74 -38.00 -10.58
CA ASP A 570 19.50 -37.94 -9.77
C ASP A 570 19.37 -36.58 -9.04
N ALA A 571 20.46 -36.04 -8.51
CA ALA A 571 20.51 -34.73 -7.88
C ALA A 571 20.10 -33.57 -8.83
N ILE A 572 20.68 -33.54 -10.03
CA ILE A 572 20.34 -32.51 -11.02
C ILE A 572 18.91 -32.71 -11.51
N CYS A 573 18.47 -33.94 -11.74
CA CYS A 573 17.10 -34.23 -12.14
C CYS A 573 16.08 -33.81 -11.08
N ASN A 574 16.35 -34.03 -9.79
CA ASN A 574 15.48 -33.55 -8.71
C ASN A 574 15.42 -32.02 -8.67
N TYR A 575 16.55 -31.33 -8.85
CA TYR A 575 16.58 -29.86 -8.93
C TYR A 575 15.77 -29.34 -10.13
N LEU A 576 15.91 -29.96 -11.31
CA LEU A 576 15.17 -29.53 -12.50
C LEU A 576 13.64 -29.79 -12.38
N ALA A 577 13.21 -30.76 -11.57
CA ALA A 577 11.78 -31.03 -11.34
C ALA A 577 11.09 -29.91 -10.56
N MET A 578 11.82 -29.32 -9.61
CA MET A 578 11.34 -28.25 -8.71
C MET A 578 12.51 -27.29 -8.45
N PRO A 579 12.74 -26.30 -9.34
CA PRO A 579 13.84 -25.36 -9.17
C PRO A 579 13.62 -24.50 -7.93
N ASN A 580 14.62 -24.44 -7.05
CA ASN A 580 14.59 -23.60 -5.85
C ASN A 580 15.21 -22.21 -6.09
N GLY A 581 15.82 -21.98 -7.25
CA GLY A 581 16.48 -20.74 -7.61
C GLY A 581 16.86 -20.69 -9.10
N SER A 582 17.86 -19.87 -9.42
CA SER A 582 18.32 -19.63 -10.79
C SER A 582 19.03 -20.84 -11.40
N LEU A 583 18.90 -20.98 -12.72
CA LEU A 583 19.40 -22.12 -13.49
C LEU A 583 20.17 -21.63 -14.72
N PHE A 584 21.44 -22.00 -14.83
CA PHE A 584 22.31 -21.70 -15.95
C PHE A 584 23.02 -22.96 -16.44
N ILE A 585 22.62 -23.48 -17.60
CA ILE A 585 23.30 -24.58 -18.27
C ILE A 585 23.59 -24.15 -19.70
N ASN A 586 24.85 -23.87 -20.03
CA ASN A 586 25.24 -23.42 -21.37
C ASN A 586 26.72 -23.70 -21.69
N ASN A 587 27.07 -23.71 -22.98
CA ASN A 587 28.46 -23.86 -23.46
C ASN A 587 29.16 -25.14 -22.94
N ASN A 588 28.45 -26.27 -22.87
CA ASN A 588 29.03 -27.58 -22.59
C ASN A 588 28.94 -28.49 -23.83
N PHE A 589 29.32 -29.77 -23.73
CA PHE A 589 29.13 -30.72 -24.82
C PHE A 589 27.68 -31.20 -24.92
N TYR A 590 27.31 -31.73 -26.09
CA TYR A 590 25.98 -32.31 -26.34
C TYR A 590 25.64 -33.38 -25.30
N GLY A 591 24.46 -33.25 -24.69
CA GLY A 591 23.98 -33.99 -23.52
C GLY A 591 23.93 -33.14 -22.24
N CYS A 592 24.63 -32.01 -22.21
CA CYS A 592 24.73 -31.08 -21.08
C CYS A 592 24.80 -29.61 -21.49
N ASN A 593 24.63 -29.30 -22.77
CA ASN A 593 24.87 -27.96 -23.28
C ASN A 593 23.70 -27.00 -23.02
N SER A 594 22.56 -27.51 -22.60
CA SER A 594 21.40 -26.71 -22.25
C SER A 594 20.49 -27.44 -21.26
N TYR A 595 19.60 -26.70 -20.60
CA TYR A 595 18.56 -27.27 -19.73
C TYR A 595 17.81 -28.42 -20.42
N GLU A 596 17.48 -28.26 -21.71
CA GLU A 596 16.72 -29.21 -22.50
C GLU A 596 17.43 -30.56 -22.66
N GLU A 597 18.72 -30.54 -22.94
CA GLU A 597 19.50 -31.76 -23.12
C GLU A 597 19.54 -32.58 -21.81
N VAL A 598 19.64 -31.89 -20.67
CA VAL A 598 19.66 -32.50 -19.33
C VAL A 598 18.27 -32.99 -18.91
N ALA A 599 17.23 -32.19 -19.10
CA ALA A 599 15.84 -32.52 -18.76
C ALA A 599 15.35 -33.77 -19.53
N VAL A 600 15.75 -33.93 -20.79
CA VAL A 600 15.51 -35.15 -21.57
C VAL A 600 16.25 -36.34 -20.97
N GLY A 601 17.50 -36.15 -20.53
CA GLY A 601 18.25 -37.17 -19.78
C GLY A 601 17.60 -37.56 -18.45
N CYS A 602 16.82 -36.66 -17.83
CA CYS A 602 16.06 -36.88 -16.60
C CYS A 602 14.67 -37.52 -16.80
N GLY A 603 14.25 -37.75 -18.05
CA GLY A 603 12.95 -38.34 -18.36
C GLY A 603 11.76 -37.38 -18.29
N PHE A 604 11.99 -36.05 -18.29
CA PHE A 604 10.91 -35.07 -18.36
C PHE A 604 10.28 -34.99 -19.74
N CYS A 605 8.95 -34.91 -19.77
CA CYS A 605 8.19 -34.76 -21.00
C CYS A 605 8.01 -33.27 -21.34
N LEU A 606 8.52 -32.88 -22.51
CA LEU A 606 8.26 -31.57 -23.14
C LEU A 606 8.58 -30.36 -22.22
N PRO A 607 9.84 -30.21 -21.78
CA PRO A 607 10.27 -29.11 -20.89
C PRO A 607 10.05 -27.71 -21.47
N ASN A 608 10.20 -27.56 -22.79
CA ASN A 608 9.95 -26.28 -23.49
C ASN A 608 8.51 -26.15 -23.99
N GLY A 609 7.65 -27.11 -23.66
CA GLY A 609 6.31 -27.17 -24.20
C GLY A 609 6.26 -27.82 -25.57
N ILE A 610 5.13 -27.68 -26.24
CA ILE A 610 4.90 -28.27 -27.56
C ILE A 610 4.02 -27.36 -28.40
N LEU A 611 4.45 -27.16 -29.66
CA LEU A 611 3.66 -26.56 -30.72
C LEU A 611 3.07 -27.67 -31.60
N PHE A 612 1.74 -27.83 -31.59
CA PHE A 612 1.06 -28.74 -32.51
C PHE A 612 0.77 -28.02 -33.83
N SER A 613 1.38 -28.52 -34.91
CA SER A 613 1.25 -27.95 -36.26
C SER A 613 0.33 -28.76 -37.17
N ASN A 614 -0.17 -29.93 -36.77
CA ASN A 614 -1.17 -30.71 -37.49
C ASN A 614 -1.81 -31.79 -36.60
N GLN A 615 -2.95 -32.35 -37.04
CA GLN A 615 -3.68 -33.39 -36.31
C GLN A 615 -2.85 -34.66 -36.10
N ALA A 616 -1.97 -35.04 -37.02
CA ALA A 616 -1.19 -36.27 -36.89
C ALA A 616 -0.24 -36.22 -35.68
N GLN A 617 0.31 -35.05 -35.33
CA GLN A 617 1.13 -34.87 -34.11
C GLN A 617 0.31 -35.02 -32.83
N ILE A 618 -0.95 -34.58 -32.83
CA ILE A 618 -1.86 -34.79 -31.70
C ILE A 618 -2.18 -36.28 -31.58
N ASP A 619 -2.58 -36.92 -32.68
CA ASP A 619 -2.96 -38.34 -32.71
C ASP A 619 -1.80 -39.27 -32.34
N SER A 620 -0.56 -38.90 -32.69
CA SER A 620 0.64 -39.66 -32.34
C SER A 620 1.20 -39.33 -30.97
N PHE A 621 0.71 -38.28 -30.28
CA PHE A 621 1.30 -37.77 -29.04
C PHE A 621 1.55 -38.87 -27.99
N GLN A 622 0.59 -39.76 -27.77
CA GLN A 622 0.73 -40.84 -26.79
C GLN A 622 1.73 -41.92 -27.19
N ASN A 623 2.00 -42.06 -28.49
CA ASN A 623 3.02 -42.97 -29.00
C ASN A 623 4.40 -42.32 -28.98
N ASP A 624 4.47 -41.02 -29.25
CA ASP A 624 5.71 -40.23 -29.28
C ASP A 624 6.20 -39.91 -27.86
N TYR A 625 5.28 -39.71 -26.92
CA TYR A 625 5.52 -39.38 -25.52
C TYR A 625 4.74 -40.31 -24.57
N PRO A 626 5.07 -41.62 -24.54
CA PRO A 626 4.32 -42.60 -23.75
C PRO A 626 4.41 -42.31 -22.25
N GLY A 627 3.27 -42.24 -21.58
CA GLY A 627 3.18 -42.00 -20.13
C GLY A 627 3.23 -40.52 -19.72
N CYS A 628 3.31 -39.59 -20.69
CA CYS A 628 3.26 -38.16 -20.43
C CYS A 628 1.84 -37.73 -20.02
N ASN A 629 1.67 -37.32 -18.75
CA ASN A 629 0.42 -36.76 -18.21
C ASN A 629 0.59 -35.33 -17.67
N VAL A 630 1.82 -34.84 -17.56
CA VAL A 630 2.17 -33.46 -17.18
C VAL A 630 3.08 -32.89 -18.26
N ILE A 631 2.73 -31.73 -18.79
CA ILE A 631 3.57 -30.95 -19.71
C ILE A 631 4.19 -29.80 -18.91
N LEU A 632 5.51 -29.75 -18.84
CA LEU A 632 6.20 -28.73 -18.04
C LEU A 632 6.20 -27.35 -18.72
N GLY A 633 6.39 -27.30 -20.03
CA GLY A 633 6.34 -26.03 -20.75
C GLY A 633 4.93 -25.66 -21.25
N TYR A 634 4.87 -24.78 -22.25
CA TYR A 634 3.59 -24.33 -22.82
C TYR A 634 2.96 -25.38 -23.75
N VAL A 635 1.66 -25.29 -23.97
CA VAL A 635 1.00 -25.99 -25.09
C VAL A 635 0.49 -24.93 -26.04
N GLU A 636 0.88 -25.03 -27.30
CA GLU A 636 0.55 -24.04 -28.31
C GLU A 636 -0.03 -24.69 -29.56
N ILE A 637 -1.14 -24.15 -30.03
CA ILE A 637 -1.72 -24.48 -31.33
C ILE A 637 -1.86 -23.18 -32.11
N SER A 638 -1.04 -23.07 -33.15
CA SER A 638 -0.95 -21.94 -34.09
C SER A 638 -1.61 -22.25 -35.42
N TRP A 639 -2.26 -21.24 -36.02
CA TRP A 639 -2.32 -21.08 -37.49
C TRP A 639 -2.63 -22.40 -38.23
N ASN A 640 -3.63 -23.13 -37.73
CA ASN A 640 -3.83 -24.51 -38.10
C ASN A 640 -5.12 -24.71 -38.92
N GLU A 641 -4.99 -25.39 -40.06
CA GLU A 641 -6.11 -25.70 -40.95
C GLU A 641 -6.54 -27.18 -40.89
N ASP A 642 -5.87 -28.03 -40.10
CA ASP A 642 -6.06 -29.50 -40.11
C ASP A 642 -6.49 -30.09 -38.75
N ILE A 643 -6.24 -29.40 -37.63
CA ILE A 643 -6.56 -29.84 -36.27
C ILE A 643 -8.05 -29.65 -36.02
N THR A 644 -8.70 -30.72 -35.58
CA THR A 644 -10.15 -30.80 -35.38
C THR A 644 -10.55 -31.24 -33.97
N ASN A 645 -9.65 -31.90 -33.23
CA ASN A 645 -9.85 -32.37 -31.85
C ASN A 645 -8.49 -32.58 -31.14
N PHE A 646 -8.54 -32.83 -29.83
CA PHE A 646 -7.38 -33.14 -28.98
C PHE A 646 -7.42 -34.56 -28.39
N ASP A 647 -8.09 -35.53 -29.02
CA ASP A 647 -8.28 -36.88 -28.45
C ASP A 647 -6.96 -37.55 -28.01
N GLY A 648 -5.86 -37.27 -28.72
CA GLY A 648 -4.52 -37.75 -28.38
C GLY A 648 -3.93 -37.17 -27.08
N LEU A 649 -4.50 -36.09 -26.54
CA LEU A 649 -4.05 -35.43 -25.30
C LEU A 649 -4.86 -35.85 -24.07
N ASN A 650 -5.74 -36.84 -24.18
CA ASN A 650 -6.67 -37.22 -23.10
C ASN A 650 -6.03 -37.74 -21.80
N ASN A 651 -4.72 -38.02 -21.78
CA ASN A 651 -4.00 -38.38 -20.54
C ASN A 651 -3.37 -37.17 -19.84
N ILE A 652 -3.39 -35.99 -20.44
CA ILE A 652 -2.83 -34.77 -19.84
C ILE A 652 -3.76 -34.27 -18.73
N THR A 653 -3.22 -34.15 -17.52
CA THR A 653 -3.92 -33.60 -16.35
C THR A 653 -3.42 -32.22 -15.95
N THR A 654 -2.18 -31.89 -16.30
CA THR A 654 -1.53 -30.64 -15.87
C THR A 654 -0.65 -30.06 -16.97
N ILE A 655 -0.75 -28.76 -17.17
CA ILE A 655 0.20 -27.96 -17.96
C ILE A 655 0.79 -26.92 -17.01
N LEU A 656 2.11 -26.97 -16.77
CA LEU A 656 2.75 -25.99 -15.89
C LEU A 656 2.99 -24.64 -16.61
N GLY A 657 3.13 -24.65 -17.94
CA GLY A 657 3.19 -23.44 -18.75
C GLY A 657 1.81 -22.86 -19.10
N SER A 658 1.80 -21.94 -20.08
CA SER A 658 0.55 -21.41 -20.66
C SER A 658 -0.04 -22.39 -21.67
N PHE A 659 -1.36 -22.39 -21.84
CA PHE A 659 -2.04 -23.12 -22.91
C PHE A 659 -2.67 -22.11 -23.87
N SER A 660 -2.17 -22.05 -25.10
CA SER A 660 -2.60 -21.13 -26.14
C SER A 660 -3.17 -21.86 -27.37
N ILE A 661 -4.38 -21.48 -27.78
CA ILE A 661 -5.02 -21.92 -29.02
C ILE A 661 -5.32 -20.68 -29.86
N TYR A 662 -4.69 -20.55 -31.02
CA TYR A 662 -4.91 -19.43 -31.90
C TYR A 662 -4.98 -19.77 -33.39
N SER A 663 -5.87 -19.05 -34.10
CA SER A 663 -6.04 -19.15 -35.55
C SER A 663 -6.25 -20.59 -36.05
N SER A 664 -7.06 -21.40 -35.34
CA SER A 664 -7.38 -22.80 -35.70
C SER A 664 -8.76 -22.92 -36.33
N GLN A 665 -8.83 -22.78 -37.65
CA GLN A 665 -10.08 -22.56 -38.41
C GLN A 665 -10.96 -23.81 -38.57
N MET A 666 -10.46 -25.00 -38.20
CA MET A 666 -11.19 -26.28 -38.30
C MET A 666 -11.53 -26.88 -36.92
N LEU A 667 -11.12 -26.24 -35.82
CA LEU A 667 -11.30 -26.73 -34.46
C LEU A 667 -12.71 -26.41 -33.94
N ASN A 668 -13.63 -27.38 -34.07
CA ASN A 668 -15.04 -27.18 -33.74
C ASN A 668 -15.39 -27.47 -32.27
N ASP A 669 -14.58 -28.28 -31.58
CA ASP A 669 -14.67 -28.55 -30.15
C ASP A 669 -13.28 -28.89 -29.59
N LEU A 670 -13.17 -28.91 -28.25
CA LEU A 670 -11.91 -29.15 -27.53
C LEU A 670 -11.87 -30.57 -26.93
N SER A 671 -12.56 -31.53 -27.54
CA SER A 671 -12.60 -32.92 -27.08
C SER A 671 -11.21 -33.52 -26.93
N GLY A 672 -11.02 -34.33 -25.89
CA GLY A 672 -9.72 -34.88 -25.51
C GLY A 672 -8.95 -34.09 -24.44
N LEU A 673 -9.48 -32.97 -23.95
CA LEU A 673 -8.91 -32.21 -22.82
C LEU A 673 -9.65 -32.42 -21.49
N GLU A 674 -10.61 -33.35 -21.41
CA GLU A 674 -11.54 -33.47 -20.28
C GLU A 674 -10.87 -33.83 -18.95
N ASN A 675 -9.65 -34.37 -19.02
CA ASN A 675 -8.84 -34.72 -17.86
C ASN A 675 -7.91 -33.60 -17.39
N LEU A 676 -7.79 -32.50 -18.15
CA LEU A 676 -6.98 -31.35 -17.76
C LEU A 676 -7.61 -30.67 -16.53
N ARG A 677 -6.86 -30.63 -15.43
CA ARG A 677 -7.26 -30.05 -14.14
C ARG A 677 -6.63 -28.69 -13.91
N TYR A 678 -5.37 -28.53 -14.32
CA TYR A 678 -4.57 -27.35 -13.97
C TYR A 678 -3.81 -26.81 -15.18
N VAL A 679 -3.88 -25.49 -15.35
CA VAL A 679 -2.97 -24.70 -16.18
C VAL A 679 -2.31 -23.69 -15.26
N ASN A 680 -1.01 -23.83 -14.95
CA ASN A 680 -0.35 -22.89 -14.03
C ASN A 680 0.00 -21.56 -14.70
N GLY A 681 0.15 -21.53 -16.03
CA GLY A 681 0.24 -20.29 -16.81
C GLY A 681 -1.13 -19.72 -17.20
N SER A 682 -1.15 -18.86 -18.23
CA SER A 682 -2.40 -18.32 -18.77
C SER A 682 -3.08 -19.31 -19.73
N LEU A 683 -4.41 -19.27 -19.77
CA LEU A 683 -5.22 -19.95 -20.78
C LEU A 683 -5.64 -18.93 -21.84
N ARG A 684 -5.20 -19.13 -23.09
CA ARG A 684 -5.43 -18.20 -24.21
C ARG A 684 -6.17 -18.86 -25.35
N ILE A 685 -7.30 -18.30 -25.77
CA ILE A 685 -8.11 -18.79 -26.89
C ILE A 685 -8.42 -17.62 -27.82
N LYS A 686 -7.76 -17.55 -28.99
CA LYS A 686 -7.78 -16.36 -29.85
C LYS A 686 -8.05 -16.69 -31.32
N TYR A 687 -8.90 -15.96 -32.04
CA TYR A 687 -9.08 -16.13 -33.50
C TYR A 687 -9.52 -17.54 -33.97
N ASN A 688 -10.35 -18.25 -33.19
CA ASN A 688 -10.90 -19.56 -33.56
C ASN A 688 -12.37 -19.45 -33.97
N ASP A 689 -12.60 -18.94 -35.18
CA ASP A 689 -13.91 -18.45 -35.63
C ASP A 689 -15.02 -19.52 -35.72
N VAL A 690 -14.68 -20.81 -35.70
CA VAL A 690 -15.65 -21.92 -35.78
C VAL A 690 -16.02 -22.51 -34.42
N LEU A 691 -15.26 -22.21 -33.37
CA LEU A 691 -15.44 -22.77 -32.03
C LEU A 691 -16.73 -22.21 -31.40
N LYS A 692 -17.62 -23.08 -30.91
CA LYS A 692 -18.95 -22.68 -30.38
C LYS A 692 -19.04 -22.62 -28.86
N ASN A 693 -18.21 -23.38 -28.17
CA ASN A 693 -18.10 -23.44 -26.71
C ASN A 693 -16.74 -24.04 -26.34
N LEU A 694 -16.48 -24.20 -25.05
CA LEU A 694 -15.21 -24.68 -24.51
C LEU A 694 -15.31 -26.12 -23.96
N ASN A 695 -16.29 -26.90 -24.45
CA ASN A 695 -16.46 -28.28 -24.05
C ASN A 695 -15.17 -29.05 -24.37
N GLY A 696 -14.60 -29.62 -23.31
CA GLY A 696 -13.22 -30.12 -23.30
C GLY A 696 -12.52 -29.69 -22.02
N PHE A 697 -12.77 -28.46 -21.53
CA PHE A 697 -12.25 -27.99 -20.25
C PHE A 697 -13.08 -28.39 -19.02
N ASN A 698 -14.03 -29.31 -19.16
CA ASN A 698 -14.96 -29.68 -18.09
C ASN A 698 -14.27 -30.15 -16.80
N GLY A 699 -12.98 -30.53 -16.89
CA GLY A 699 -12.19 -30.92 -15.73
C GLY A 699 -11.40 -29.80 -15.05
N LEU A 700 -11.31 -28.61 -15.65
CA LEU A 700 -10.40 -27.55 -15.26
C LEU A 700 -10.84 -26.90 -13.94
N ASP A 701 -9.97 -26.97 -12.93
CA ASP A 701 -10.22 -26.47 -11.58
C ASP A 701 -9.66 -25.05 -11.37
N SER A 702 -8.45 -24.77 -11.87
CA SER A 702 -7.79 -23.47 -11.69
C SER A 702 -6.88 -23.08 -12.85
N ILE A 703 -6.72 -21.76 -13.03
CA ILE A 703 -5.76 -21.13 -13.94
C ILE A 703 -4.81 -20.27 -13.10
N GLY A 704 -3.51 -20.56 -13.15
CA GLY A 704 -2.49 -19.82 -12.40
C GLY A 704 -2.06 -18.50 -13.05
N GLY A 705 -2.41 -18.28 -14.32
CA GLY A 705 -2.23 -17.02 -15.05
C GLY A 705 -3.55 -16.26 -15.31
N ARG A 706 -3.63 -15.57 -16.45
CA ARG A 706 -4.83 -14.86 -16.93
C ARG A 706 -5.71 -15.77 -17.80
N LEU A 707 -7.02 -15.57 -17.77
CA LEU A 707 -7.94 -16.15 -18.76
C LEU A 707 -8.15 -15.14 -19.90
N GLU A 708 -7.70 -15.46 -21.11
CA GLU A 708 -7.75 -14.57 -22.27
C GLU A 708 -8.56 -15.22 -23.41
N ILE A 709 -9.73 -14.67 -23.76
CA ILE A 709 -10.58 -15.19 -24.84
C ILE A 709 -10.89 -14.08 -25.85
N PHE A 710 -10.20 -14.07 -27.00
CA PHE A 710 -10.27 -12.96 -27.97
C PHE A 710 -10.75 -13.39 -29.36
N PHE A 711 -11.62 -12.60 -29.99
CA PHE A 711 -11.94 -12.75 -31.42
C PHE A 711 -12.34 -14.18 -31.83
N ASN A 712 -13.18 -14.86 -31.06
CA ASN A 712 -13.75 -16.15 -31.46
C ASN A 712 -15.21 -15.95 -31.89
N ASP A 713 -15.41 -15.54 -33.15
CA ASP A 713 -16.68 -14.97 -33.64
C ASP A 713 -17.91 -15.88 -33.48
N SER A 714 -17.75 -17.22 -33.48
CA SER A 714 -18.86 -18.17 -33.30
C SER A 714 -19.06 -18.66 -31.85
N LEU A 715 -18.24 -18.21 -30.91
CA LEU A 715 -18.29 -18.68 -29.52
C LEU A 715 -19.57 -18.19 -28.84
N LEU A 716 -20.45 -19.10 -28.44
CA LEU A 716 -21.77 -18.76 -27.89
C LEU A 716 -21.77 -18.58 -26.37
N ASN A 717 -20.93 -19.33 -25.66
CA ASN A 717 -20.82 -19.39 -24.21
C ASN A 717 -19.53 -20.14 -23.80
N PHE A 718 -19.25 -20.18 -22.50
CA PHE A 718 -18.11 -20.88 -21.92
C PHE A 718 -18.47 -22.27 -21.35
N SER A 719 -19.48 -22.96 -21.91
CA SER A 719 -19.75 -24.35 -21.49
C SER A 719 -18.45 -25.15 -21.56
N GLY A 720 -18.15 -25.90 -20.50
CA GLY A 720 -16.84 -26.50 -20.26
C GLY A 720 -16.05 -25.87 -19.12
N LEU A 721 -16.36 -24.65 -18.65
CA LEU A 721 -15.67 -24.02 -17.51
C LEU A 721 -16.41 -24.12 -16.17
N GLU A 722 -17.43 -24.99 -16.06
CA GLU A 722 -18.32 -25.05 -14.89
C GLU A 722 -17.61 -25.45 -13.59
N ASN A 723 -16.44 -26.08 -13.65
CA ASN A 723 -15.66 -26.48 -12.47
C ASN A 723 -14.57 -25.47 -12.07
N LEU A 724 -14.38 -24.40 -12.84
CA LEU A 724 -13.34 -23.41 -12.60
C LEU A 724 -13.63 -22.61 -11.33
N LYS A 725 -12.69 -22.62 -10.38
CA LYS A 725 -12.85 -21.98 -9.05
C LYS A 725 -11.98 -20.75 -8.85
N SER A 726 -10.80 -20.71 -9.44
CA SER A 726 -9.85 -19.62 -9.24
C SER A 726 -9.03 -19.30 -10.49
N ILE A 727 -8.75 -18.01 -10.64
CA ILE A 727 -7.80 -17.42 -11.58
C ILE A 727 -6.90 -16.49 -10.77
N ASN A 728 -5.59 -16.41 -11.06
CA ASN A 728 -4.69 -15.60 -10.23
C ASN A 728 -4.34 -14.23 -10.82
N TYR A 729 -4.60 -13.98 -12.11
CA TYR A 729 -4.20 -12.74 -12.80
C TYR A 729 -5.30 -12.17 -13.72
N GLY A 730 -6.56 -12.28 -13.32
CA GLY A 730 -7.66 -11.58 -14.00
C GLY A 730 -8.29 -12.31 -15.20
N ILE A 731 -9.31 -11.68 -15.78
CA ILE A 731 -10.09 -12.17 -16.92
C ILE A 731 -10.11 -11.10 -18.00
N GLU A 732 -9.78 -11.50 -19.24
CA GLU A 732 -9.96 -10.65 -20.42
C GLU A 732 -10.79 -11.38 -21.48
N ILE A 733 -11.92 -10.78 -21.88
CA ILE A 733 -12.83 -11.30 -22.90
C ILE A 733 -13.10 -10.19 -23.92
N PHE A 734 -12.57 -10.33 -25.13
CA PHE A 734 -12.58 -9.27 -26.14
C PHE A 734 -13.04 -9.74 -27.52
N GLY A 735 -14.02 -9.06 -28.12
CA GLY A 735 -14.37 -9.26 -29.53
C GLY A 735 -15.00 -10.62 -29.87
N ASN A 736 -15.66 -11.31 -28.93
CA ASN A 736 -16.38 -12.56 -29.21
C ASN A 736 -17.84 -12.25 -29.55
N TYR A 737 -18.12 -11.91 -30.80
CA TYR A 737 -19.39 -11.28 -31.18
C TYR A 737 -20.65 -12.15 -31.00
N ALA A 738 -20.54 -13.48 -30.97
CA ALA A 738 -21.69 -14.37 -30.74
C ALA A 738 -21.90 -14.77 -29.26
N LEU A 739 -20.98 -14.35 -28.37
CA LEU A 739 -21.02 -14.70 -26.95
C LEU A 739 -22.25 -14.06 -26.30
N ASN A 740 -23.15 -14.86 -25.74
CA ASN A 740 -24.43 -14.37 -25.21
C ASN A 740 -24.64 -14.57 -23.70
N ASN A 741 -23.83 -15.40 -23.04
CA ASN A 741 -23.89 -15.57 -21.57
C ASN A 741 -22.57 -16.12 -21.00
N LEU A 742 -22.38 -15.89 -19.69
CA LEU A 742 -21.18 -16.27 -18.92
C LEU A 742 -21.48 -17.30 -17.81
N THR A 743 -22.66 -17.92 -17.82
CA THR A 743 -23.18 -18.73 -16.69
C THR A 743 -22.27 -19.87 -16.23
N ALA A 744 -21.43 -20.39 -17.13
CA ALA A 744 -20.43 -21.40 -16.79
C ALA A 744 -19.39 -20.93 -15.77
N LEU A 745 -19.20 -19.62 -15.57
CA LEU A 745 -18.28 -19.06 -14.57
C LEU A 745 -18.88 -18.97 -13.16
N SER A 746 -20.10 -19.44 -12.94
CA SER A 746 -20.81 -19.29 -11.65
C SER A 746 -20.12 -19.93 -10.44
N ASN A 747 -19.16 -20.84 -10.62
CA ASN A 747 -18.37 -21.41 -9.52
C ASN A 747 -17.03 -20.69 -9.28
N LEU A 748 -16.73 -19.65 -10.06
CA LEU A 748 -15.52 -18.85 -9.91
C LEU A 748 -15.65 -17.92 -8.70
N VAL A 749 -14.66 -17.98 -7.79
CA VAL A 749 -14.68 -17.25 -6.52
C VAL A 749 -13.65 -16.12 -6.48
N SER A 750 -12.53 -16.23 -7.19
CA SER A 750 -11.46 -15.22 -7.15
C SER A 750 -10.73 -15.10 -8.47
N ILE A 751 -10.29 -13.88 -8.79
CA ILE A 751 -9.43 -13.55 -9.93
C ILE A 751 -8.05 -12.97 -9.54
N GLY A 752 -7.70 -12.99 -8.24
CA GLY A 752 -6.34 -12.74 -7.76
C GLY A 752 -5.92 -11.28 -7.56
N ASN A 753 -6.85 -10.40 -7.15
CA ASN A 753 -6.65 -8.95 -7.07
C ASN A 753 -6.17 -8.36 -8.41
N SER A 754 -6.95 -8.62 -9.46
CA SER A 754 -6.58 -8.30 -10.83
C SER A 754 -7.79 -7.82 -11.65
N ASP A 755 -7.60 -7.61 -12.94
CA ASP A 755 -8.56 -6.90 -13.78
C ASP A 755 -9.67 -7.83 -14.28
N LEU A 756 -10.88 -7.28 -14.34
CA LEU A 756 -12.03 -7.88 -15.00
C LEU A 756 -12.37 -7.06 -16.26
N VAL A 757 -11.96 -7.57 -17.42
CA VAL A 757 -12.06 -6.87 -18.70
C VAL A 757 -13.00 -7.61 -19.66
N MET A 758 -14.03 -6.90 -20.12
CA MET A 758 -15.03 -7.37 -21.09
C MET A 758 -15.26 -6.30 -22.14
N ARG A 759 -14.71 -6.53 -23.35
CA ARG A 759 -14.75 -5.56 -24.43
C ARG A 759 -15.37 -6.12 -25.72
N SER A 760 -16.18 -5.33 -26.43
CA SER A 760 -16.66 -5.65 -27.78
C SER A 760 -17.37 -7.01 -27.97
N ASN A 761 -18.06 -7.54 -26.95
CA ASN A 761 -18.84 -8.78 -27.04
C ASN A 761 -20.31 -8.46 -27.35
N SER A 762 -20.59 -8.16 -28.63
CA SER A 762 -21.84 -7.51 -29.06
C SER A 762 -23.14 -8.30 -28.84
N SER A 763 -23.11 -9.62 -28.60
CA SER A 763 -24.30 -10.43 -28.29
C SER A 763 -24.52 -10.68 -26.80
N LEU A 764 -23.60 -10.23 -25.93
CA LEU A 764 -23.68 -10.48 -24.49
C LEU A 764 -24.77 -9.58 -23.90
N ILE A 765 -25.73 -10.17 -23.16
CA ILE A 765 -26.91 -9.44 -22.65
C ILE A 765 -26.82 -9.11 -21.16
N ASN A 766 -26.09 -9.91 -20.38
CA ASN A 766 -25.89 -9.73 -18.96
C ASN A 766 -24.56 -10.34 -18.48
N LEU A 767 -24.19 -10.04 -17.23
CA LEU A 767 -22.99 -10.58 -16.57
C LEU A 767 -23.29 -11.77 -15.64
N ASP A 768 -24.41 -12.45 -15.85
CA ASP A 768 -24.80 -13.60 -15.04
C ASP A 768 -23.74 -14.69 -15.13
N GLY A 769 -23.28 -15.16 -13.97
CA GLY A 769 -22.15 -16.08 -13.83
C GLY A 769 -20.94 -15.46 -13.14
N LEU A 770 -20.84 -14.13 -13.04
CA LEU A 770 -19.73 -13.46 -12.35
C LEU A 770 -20.03 -13.08 -10.88
N GLY A 771 -21.26 -13.25 -10.42
CA GLY A 771 -21.71 -12.73 -9.11
C GLY A 771 -21.00 -13.32 -7.89
N ASN A 772 -20.42 -14.52 -7.99
CA ASN A 772 -19.76 -15.20 -6.87
C ASN A 772 -18.28 -14.83 -6.71
N ILE A 773 -17.74 -13.98 -7.60
CA ILE A 773 -16.38 -13.46 -7.47
C ILE A 773 -16.32 -12.50 -6.29
N ASP A 774 -15.35 -12.70 -5.39
CA ASP A 774 -15.06 -11.76 -4.31
C ASP A 774 -14.71 -10.38 -4.88
N PRO A 775 -15.47 -9.31 -4.56
CA PRO A 775 -15.15 -7.94 -4.99
C PRO A 775 -13.73 -7.50 -4.68
N ASN A 776 -13.14 -7.98 -3.58
CA ASN A 776 -11.76 -7.65 -3.18
C ASN A 776 -10.71 -8.34 -4.05
N SER A 777 -11.10 -9.39 -4.77
CA SER A 777 -10.24 -10.02 -5.78
C SER A 777 -10.26 -9.27 -7.12
N ILE A 778 -11.09 -8.23 -7.26
CA ILE A 778 -11.17 -7.39 -8.45
C ILE A 778 -10.43 -6.08 -8.16
N ASN A 779 -9.36 -5.81 -8.91
CA ASN A 779 -8.64 -4.55 -8.82
C ASN A 779 -9.33 -3.46 -9.66
N TYR A 780 -9.59 -3.77 -10.93
CA TYR A 780 -10.10 -2.85 -11.95
C TYR A 780 -11.21 -3.52 -12.78
N ILE A 781 -12.24 -2.74 -13.13
CA ILE A 781 -13.34 -3.19 -14.00
C ILE A 781 -13.27 -2.43 -15.33
N ASP A 782 -13.32 -3.16 -16.44
CA ASP A 782 -13.42 -2.60 -17.77
C ASP A 782 -14.52 -3.27 -18.57
N ILE A 783 -15.63 -2.57 -18.79
CA ILE A 783 -16.78 -3.07 -19.55
C ILE A 783 -17.06 -2.07 -20.67
N TYR A 784 -16.57 -2.38 -21.87
CA TYR A 784 -16.54 -1.44 -22.99
C TYR A 784 -17.11 -2.02 -24.29
N GLN A 785 -17.90 -1.27 -25.05
CA GLN A 785 -18.37 -1.67 -26.40
C GLN A 785 -19.19 -2.98 -26.49
N ASN A 786 -19.88 -3.40 -25.44
CA ASN A 786 -20.77 -4.57 -25.46
C ASN A 786 -22.20 -4.14 -25.80
N SER A 787 -22.49 -3.96 -27.08
CA SER A 787 -23.70 -3.26 -27.56
C SER A 787 -25.06 -3.90 -27.24
N SER A 788 -25.12 -5.14 -26.74
CA SER A 788 -26.35 -5.78 -26.25
C SER A 788 -26.41 -5.91 -24.72
N LEU A 789 -25.35 -5.52 -24.01
CA LEU A 789 -25.19 -5.74 -22.58
C LEU A 789 -25.98 -4.68 -21.81
N SER A 790 -27.11 -5.07 -21.23
CA SER A 790 -28.05 -4.16 -20.56
C SER A 790 -28.22 -4.46 -19.06
N SER A 791 -27.52 -5.45 -18.52
CA SER A 791 -27.59 -5.82 -17.10
C SER A 791 -26.21 -6.24 -16.55
N CYS A 792 -25.65 -5.39 -15.69
CA CYS A 792 -24.28 -5.55 -15.16
C CYS A 792 -24.22 -5.55 -13.62
N GLY A 793 -25.33 -5.24 -12.95
CA GLY A 793 -25.44 -5.16 -11.48
C GLY A 793 -25.44 -6.52 -10.80
N VAL A 794 -24.35 -7.28 -10.93
CA VAL A 794 -24.10 -8.52 -10.18
C VAL A 794 -23.30 -8.21 -8.92
N GLN A 795 -23.40 -9.06 -7.88
CA GLN A 795 -22.81 -8.82 -6.55
C GLN A 795 -21.32 -8.46 -6.59
N SER A 796 -20.52 -9.14 -7.40
CA SER A 796 -19.09 -8.87 -7.56
C SER A 796 -18.79 -7.46 -8.10
N ILE A 797 -19.56 -7.01 -9.10
CA ILE A 797 -19.46 -5.68 -9.71
C ILE A 797 -20.00 -4.61 -8.77
N CYS A 798 -21.21 -4.79 -8.22
CA CYS A 798 -21.81 -3.81 -7.30
C CYS A 798 -20.99 -3.67 -6.01
N GLY A 799 -20.51 -4.78 -5.43
CA GLY A 799 -19.66 -4.74 -4.25
C GLY A 799 -18.34 -4.04 -4.48
N LYS A 800 -17.78 -4.17 -5.70
CA LYS A 800 -16.57 -3.43 -6.08
C LYS A 800 -16.89 -1.93 -6.23
N LEU A 801 -17.94 -1.58 -6.97
CA LEU A 801 -18.35 -0.18 -7.23
C LEU A 801 -18.81 0.59 -5.98
N ALA A 802 -19.28 -0.10 -4.92
CA ALA A 802 -19.75 0.52 -3.68
C ALA A 802 -18.64 1.19 -2.83
N GLY A 803 -17.36 0.91 -3.09
CA GLY A 803 -16.25 1.58 -2.43
C GLY A 803 -15.94 2.94 -3.06
N SER A 804 -15.69 3.96 -2.24
CA SER A 804 -15.36 5.33 -2.68
C SER A 804 -14.11 5.43 -3.57
N ASN A 805 -13.27 4.38 -3.59
CA ASN A 805 -12.00 4.30 -4.33
C ASN A 805 -12.00 3.21 -5.43
N SER A 806 -13.17 2.79 -5.92
CA SER A 806 -13.24 1.74 -6.95
C SER A 806 -13.02 2.28 -8.37
N TYR A 807 -11.98 1.80 -9.06
CA TYR A 807 -11.71 2.12 -10.46
C TYR A 807 -12.50 1.21 -11.42
N ALA A 808 -13.38 1.83 -12.21
CA ALA A 808 -14.18 1.13 -13.21
C ALA A 808 -14.40 1.99 -14.45
N TYR A 809 -14.03 1.46 -15.62
CA TYR A 809 -14.33 2.04 -16.92
C TYR A 809 -15.50 1.28 -17.56
N ILE A 810 -16.66 1.92 -17.61
CA ILE A 810 -17.89 1.33 -18.15
C ILE A 810 -18.45 2.32 -19.17
N SER A 811 -18.46 1.98 -20.46
CA SER A 811 -18.96 2.85 -21.53
C SER A 811 -19.25 2.11 -22.84
N ASP A 812 -20.01 2.74 -23.74
CA ASP A 812 -20.37 2.21 -25.07
C ASP A 812 -21.11 0.85 -25.04
N ASN A 813 -21.93 0.59 -24.01
CA ASN A 813 -22.75 -0.62 -23.88
C ASN A 813 -24.24 -0.34 -24.15
N ALA A 814 -25.13 -1.31 -23.91
CA ALA A 814 -26.57 -1.06 -23.99
C ALA A 814 -27.07 -0.32 -22.73
N PRO A 815 -28.20 0.43 -22.82
CA PRO A 815 -28.79 1.08 -21.65
C PRO A 815 -29.02 0.10 -20.49
N GLY A 816 -28.60 0.50 -19.29
CA GLY A 816 -28.49 -0.33 -18.10
C GLY A 816 -27.05 -0.75 -17.75
N CYS A 817 -26.10 -0.54 -18.69
CA CYS A 817 -24.66 -0.73 -18.51
C CYS A 817 -23.80 0.29 -19.28
N ASP A 818 -24.37 1.36 -19.82
CA ASP A 818 -23.65 2.28 -20.72
C ASP A 818 -22.78 3.30 -19.98
N SER A 819 -22.86 3.32 -18.66
CA SER A 819 -21.97 4.10 -17.81
C SER A 819 -21.84 3.47 -16.43
N ARG A 820 -20.81 3.87 -15.68
CA ARG A 820 -20.67 3.54 -14.26
C ARG A 820 -21.94 3.93 -13.49
N GLN A 821 -22.48 5.11 -13.77
CA GLN A 821 -23.69 5.62 -13.12
C GLN A 821 -24.93 4.77 -13.44
N GLU A 822 -25.07 4.25 -14.65
CA GLU A 822 -26.16 3.33 -14.99
C GLU A 822 -26.05 2.01 -14.22
N VAL A 823 -24.84 1.47 -14.08
CA VAL A 823 -24.60 0.25 -13.31
C VAL A 823 -24.82 0.50 -11.82
N GLU A 824 -24.30 1.58 -11.25
CA GLU A 824 -24.57 2.00 -9.87
C GLU A 824 -26.06 2.24 -9.62
N SER A 825 -26.76 2.90 -10.55
CA SER A 825 -28.22 3.06 -10.48
C SER A 825 -28.95 1.72 -10.52
N SER A 826 -28.43 0.74 -11.28
CA SER A 826 -28.95 -0.63 -11.27
C SER A 826 -28.63 -1.38 -9.98
N CYS A 827 -27.53 -1.02 -9.31
CA CYS A 827 -27.16 -1.50 -7.99
C CYS A 827 -28.00 -0.87 -6.86
N SER A 828 -28.66 0.29 -7.09
CA SER A 828 -29.43 1.07 -6.10
C SER A 828 -30.95 1.15 -6.38
N ASN A 829 -31.56 0.10 -6.94
CA ASN A 829 -32.99 0.10 -7.28
C ASN A 829 -33.90 0.15 -6.04
N CYS A 830 -34.15 1.33 -5.47
CA CYS A 830 -35.08 1.50 -4.36
C CYS A 830 -36.56 1.40 -4.78
N PRO A 831 -37.46 0.99 -3.87
CA PRO A 831 -38.90 1.06 -4.11
C PRO A 831 -39.36 2.49 -4.44
N SER A 832 -40.12 2.63 -5.54
CA SER A 832 -40.61 3.94 -6.05
C SER A 832 -42.08 4.26 -5.70
N ASN A 833 -42.80 3.31 -5.10
CA ASN A 833 -44.21 3.47 -4.70
C ASN A 833 -44.43 3.25 -3.19
N GLY A 834 -43.38 3.44 -2.39
CA GLY A 834 -43.34 3.05 -0.99
C GLY A 834 -43.14 1.55 -0.80
N ILE A 835 -43.04 1.13 0.46
CA ILE A 835 -42.88 -0.26 0.85
C ILE A 835 -43.58 -0.51 2.20
N THR A 836 -44.09 -1.73 2.38
CA THR A 836 -44.69 -2.17 3.64
C THR A 836 -44.02 -3.46 4.09
N PHE A 837 -43.40 -3.43 5.28
CA PHE A 837 -42.80 -4.56 5.95
C PHE A 837 -43.77 -5.12 6.98
N ASN A 838 -44.18 -6.38 6.81
CA ASN A 838 -45.07 -7.09 7.73
C ASN A 838 -44.34 -8.20 8.51
N THR A 839 -43.12 -8.57 8.09
CA THR A 839 -42.33 -9.65 8.69
C THR A 839 -40.85 -9.30 8.80
N GLN A 840 -40.12 -9.94 9.73
CA GLN A 840 -38.67 -9.75 9.87
C GLN A 840 -37.92 -10.19 8.60
N ALA A 841 -38.36 -11.26 7.94
CA ALA A 841 -37.72 -11.76 6.73
C ALA A 841 -37.76 -10.75 5.56
N GLU A 842 -38.79 -9.91 5.47
CA GLU A 842 -38.86 -8.85 4.46
C GLU A 842 -37.84 -7.72 4.73
N ILE A 843 -37.56 -7.43 6.01
CA ILE A 843 -36.51 -6.50 6.41
C ILE A 843 -35.13 -7.12 6.12
N ASP A 844 -34.90 -8.37 6.53
CA ASP A 844 -33.60 -9.05 6.36
C ASP A 844 -33.24 -9.20 4.87
N ASN A 845 -34.23 -9.45 4.01
CA ASN A 845 -34.01 -9.59 2.57
C ASN A 845 -33.95 -8.24 1.83
N PHE A 846 -34.26 -7.12 2.48
CA PHE A 846 -34.34 -5.82 1.81
C PHE A 846 -33.04 -5.47 1.08
N GLN A 847 -31.88 -5.74 1.69
CA GLN A 847 -30.57 -5.50 1.06
C GLN A 847 -30.24 -6.48 -0.08
N THR A 848 -30.94 -7.62 -0.17
CA THR A 848 -30.79 -8.57 -1.29
C THR A 848 -31.71 -8.21 -2.44
N ASP A 849 -32.93 -7.77 -2.13
CA ASP A 849 -33.95 -7.40 -3.11
C ASP A 849 -33.71 -5.99 -3.69
N TYR A 850 -33.12 -5.11 -2.88
CA TYR A 850 -32.84 -3.71 -3.16
C TYR A 850 -31.45 -3.35 -2.63
N LEU A 851 -30.42 -3.85 -3.32
CA LEU A 851 -29.01 -3.57 -2.97
C LEU A 851 -28.79 -2.06 -2.76
N PHE A 852 -27.99 -1.72 -1.74
CA PHE A 852 -27.54 -0.35 -1.45
C PHE A 852 -28.62 0.74 -1.58
N CYS A 853 -29.84 0.45 -1.12
CA CYS A 853 -30.96 1.37 -1.26
C CYS A 853 -30.87 2.54 -0.26
N GLU A 854 -30.58 3.74 -0.78
CA GLU A 854 -30.49 4.97 0.02
C GLU A 854 -31.79 5.77 0.09
N THR A 855 -32.56 5.87 -1.00
CA THR A 855 -33.74 6.75 -1.08
C THR A 855 -35.00 5.97 -1.43
N ILE A 856 -35.95 5.88 -0.51
CA ILE A 856 -37.27 5.30 -0.77
C ILE A 856 -38.24 6.41 -1.17
N THR A 857 -38.87 6.27 -2.34
CA THR A 857 -39.94 7.19 -2.77
C THR A 857 -41.31 6.59 -2.45
N GLY A 858 -42.15 7.31 -1.72
CA GLY A 858 -43.44 6.85 -1.20
C GLY A 858 -43.38 6.47 0.28
N ASN A 859 -44.51 5.98 0.81
CA ASN A 859 -44.61 5.69 2.24
C ASN A 859 -43.88 4.41 2.64
N VAL A 860 -43.14 4.46 3.75
CA VAL A 860 -42.56 3.30 4.43
C VAL A 860 -43.44 2.93 5.62
N ILE A 861 -43.98 1.72 5.64
CA ILE A 861 -44.83 1.21 6.72
C ILE A 861 -44.19 -0.04 7.31
N ILE A 862 -43.93 -0.04 8.61
CA ILE A 862 -43.36 -1.15 9.37
C ILE A 862 -44.39 -1.60 10.41
N GLU A 863 -45.05 -2.73 10.14
CA GLU A 863 -46.13 -3.28 10.97
C GLU A 863 -46.12 -4.82 10.94
N GLY A 864 -45.43 -5.45 11.90
CA GLY A 864 -45.27 -6.89 11.98
C GLY A 864 -45.16 -7.44 13.39
N ASN A 865 -45.79 -8.59 13.65
CA ASN A 865 -45.78 -9.21 14.98
C ASN A 865 -44.44 -9.88 15.33
N ASP A 866 -43.62 -10.20 14.33
CA ASP A 866 -42.32 -10.85 14.45
C ASP A 866 -41.13 -9.92 14.18
N ILE A 867 -41.37 -8.65 13.81
CA ILE A 867 -40.32 -7.65 13.59
C ILE A 867 -39.68 -7.28 14.94
N SER A 868 -38.39 -7.52 15.04
CA SER A 868 -37.59 -7.37 16.26
C SER A 868 -36.40 -6.43 16.12
N ASN A 869 -35.93 -6.19 14.89
CA ASN A 869 -34.89 -5.22 14.54
C ASN A 869 -35.16 -4.64 13.14
N LEU A 870 -34.41 -3.61 12.76
CA LEU A 870 -34.48 -2.96 11.45
C LEU A 870 -33.16 -3.04 10.66
N ASP A 871 -32.24 -3.94 11.04
CA ASP A 871 -30.83 -3.95 10.58
C ASP A 871 -30.69 -3.93 9.03
N GLY A 872 -31.64 -4.53 8.32
CA GLY A 872 -31.68 -4.53 6.85
C GLY A 872 -31.96 -3.18 6.19
N LEU A 873 -32.30 -2.13 6.96
CA LEU A 873 -32.62 -0.79 6.47
C LEU A 873 -31.50 0.24 6.71
N ASN A 874 -30.35 -0.18 7.24
CA ASN A 874 -29.25 0.70 7.67
C ASN A 874 -28.67 1.63 6.59
N PHE A 875 -28.84 1.31 5.30
CA PHE A 875 -28.40 2.16 4.18
C PHE A 875 -29.43 3.22 3.77
N VAL A 876 -30.67 3.17 4.28
CA VAL A 876 -31.73 4.11 3.91
C VAL A 876 -31.45 5.48 4.55
N SER A 877 -31.18 6.48 3.72
CA SER A 877 -30.87 7.84 4.12
C SER A 877 -32.04 8.82 3.96
N THR A 878 -32.96 8.56 3.03
CA THR A 878 -34.04 9.48 2.70
C THR A 878 -35.36 8.74 2.44
N ILE A 879 -36.45 9.25 3.01
CA ILE A 879 -37.81 8.79 2.71
C ILE A 879 -38.62 9.96 2.15
N ILE A 880 -38.94 9.89 0.85
CA ILE A 880 -39.81 10.87 0.17
C ILE A 880 -41.27 10.44 0.36
N GLY A 881 -41.78 10.60 1.58
CA GLY A 881 -43.11 10.17 2.00
C GLY A 881 -43.24 10.01 3.51
N ASN A 882 -44.27 9.31 3.97
CA ASN A 882 -44.47 9.06 5.41
C ASN A 882 -43.65 7.85 5.88
N LEU A 883 -43.06 7.95 7.07
CA LEU A 883 -42.51 6.82 7.81
C LEU A 883 -43.47 6.44 8.95
N THR A 884 -44.04 5.24 8.90
CA THR A 884 -44.94 4.71 9.92
C THR A 884 -44.36 3.44 10.54
N ILE A 885 -44.11 3.45 11.85
CA ILE A 885 -43.63 2.32 12.64
C ILE A 885 -44.68 2.01 13.71
N SER A 886 -45.51 0.99 13.45
CA SER A 886 -46.71 0.72 14.23
C SER A 886 -46.91 -0.74 14.57
N ASN A 887 -47.40 -1.04 15.77
CA ASN A 887 -47.81 -2.39 16.19
C ASN A 887 -46.72 -3.47 16.08
N ASN A 888 -45.46 -3.13 16.39
CA ASN A 888 -44.34 -4.08 16.45
C ASN A 888 -44.05 -4.46 17.92
N PRO A 889 -44.60 -5.58 18.45
CA PRO A 889 -44.50 -5.91 19.88
C PRO A 889 -43.12 -6.43 20.31
N LEU A 890 -42.20 -6.67 19.37
CA LEU A 890 -40.85 -7.18 19.63
C LEU A 890 -39.73 -6.16 19.34
N LEU A 891 -40.06 -5.00 18.75
CA LEU A 891 -39.09 -3.96 18.40
C LEU A 891 -38.71 -3.13 19.63
N LYS A 892 -37.41 -3.02 19.92
CA LYS A 892 -36.88 -2.36 21.12
C LYS A 892 -36.33 -0.96 20.89
N ASN A 893 -35.77 -0.71 19.72
CA ASN A 893 -35.16 0.55 19.32
C ASN A 893 -35.28 0.71 17.79
N MET A 894 -34.68 1.76 17.24
CA MET A 894 -34.69 2.09 15.80
C MET A 894 -33.34 1.77 15.12
N ILE A 895 -32.49 0.96 15.75
CA ILE A 895 -31.23 0.48 15.16
C ILE A 895 -31.57 -0.22 13.84
N GLY A 896 -30.88 0.19 12.77
CA GLY A 896 -31.25 -0.01 11.38
C GLY A 896 -31.71 1.26 10.64
N PHE A 897 -31.91 2.39 11.33
CA PHE A 897 -32.15 3.70 10.70
C PHE A 897 -31.00 4.71 10.94
N GLU A 898 -29.82 4.25 11.33
CA GLU A 898 -28.69 5.12 11.65
C GLU A 898 -28.27 6.00 10.45
N GLY A 899 -28.55 5.56 9.21
CA GLY A 899 -28.31 6.36 8.01
C GLY A 899 -29.39 7.42 7.70
N LEU A 900 -30.55 7.39 8.35
CA LEU A 900 -31.74 8.16 7.98
C LEU A 900 -31.61 9.64 8.35
N ASN A 901 -31.54 10.50 7.34
CA ASN A 901 -31.33 11.95 7.47
C ASN A 901 -32.61 12.77 7.29
N SER A 902 -33.58 12.29 6.48
CA SER A 902 -34.80 13.07 6.19
C SER A 902 -36.04 12.22 5.92
N VAL A 903 -37.18 12.76 6.38
CA VAL A 903 -38.53 12.27 6.05
C VAL A 903 -39.35 13.42 5.47
N ASP A 904 -39.66 13.36 4.17
CA ASP A 904 -40.43 14.39 3.45
C ASP A 904 -41.95 14.23 3.64
N GLY A 905 -42.37 13.91 4.87
CA GLY A 905 -43.73 13.59 5.24
C GLY A 905 -43.87 13.35 6.74
N ASN A 906 -44.89 12.60 7.15
CA ASN A 906 -45.16 12.36 8.57
C ASN A 906 -44.26 11.25 9.13
N LEU A 907 -43.75 11.45 10.35
CA LEU A 907 -43.14 10.41 11.18
C LEU A 907 -44.13 9.96 12.25
N LEU A 908 -44.62 8.72 12.13
CA LEU A 908 -45.56 8.10 13.07
C LEU A 908 -44.92 6.89 13.76
N ILE A 909 -44.76 6.95 15.08
CA ILE A 909 -44.28 5.84 15.92
C ILE A 909 -45.36 5.50 16.94
N ASN A 910 -46.07 4.38 16.78
CA ASN A 910 -47.14 4.02 17.71
C ASN A 910 -47.27 2.54 18.09
N ASN A 911 -47.84 2.29 19.27
CA ASN A 911 -48.20 0.94 19.73
C ASN A 911 -47.05 -0.10 19.69
N ASN A 912 -45.78 0.32 19.85
CA ASN A 912 -44.64 -0.59 19.96
C ASN A 912 -44.37 -0.87 21.44
N ALA A 913 -44.95 -1.96 21.95
CA ALA A 913 -45.12 -2.19 23.39
C ALA A 913 -43.82 -2.29 24.19
N ILE A 914 -42.71 -2.68 23.56
CA ILE A 914 -41.40 -2.84 24.19
C ILE A 914 -40.32 -1.89 23.63
N LEU A 915 -40.72 -0.86 22.88
CA LEU A 915 -39.83 0.18 22.41
C LEU A 915 -39.39 1.02 23.62
N ASP A 916 -38.15 0.89 24.06
CA ASP A 916 -37.61 1.60 25.23
C ASP A 916 -36.80 2.84 24.86
N SER A 917 -36.30 2.92 23.62
CA SER A 917 -35.54 4.06 23.10
C SER A 917 -35.82 4.32 21.61
N LEU A 918 -35.55 5.54 21.16
CA LEU A 918 -35.53 5.92 19.74
C LEU A 918 -34.12 5.91 19.14
N SER A 919 -33.17 5.24 19.80
CA SER A 919 -31.80 5.12 19.27
C SER A 919 -31.79 4.43 17.90
N GLY A 920 -31.02 4.99 16.98
CA GLY A 920 -31.07 4.76 15.54
C GLY A 920 -31.64 5.94 14.73
N LEU A 921 -32.21 6.98 15.35
CA LEU A 921 -32.71 8.18 14.66
C LEU A 921 -31.85 9.43 14.88
N GLU A 922 -30.67 9.30 15.50
CA GLU A 922 -29.83 10.42 15.90
C GLU A 922 -29.37 11.31 14.74
N ASN A 923 -29.33 10.77 13.51
CA ASN A 923 -28.94 11.51 12.30
C ASN A 923 -30.13 12.13 11.55
N LEU A 924 -31.37 11.99 12.05
CA LEU A 924 -32.54 12.56 11.40
C LEU A 924 -32.60 14.09 11.62
N ILE A 925 -32.49 14.85 10.53
CA ILE A 925 -32.39 16.33 10.57
C ILE A 925 -33.75 16.99 10.26
N SER A 926 -34.59 16.37 9.42
CA SER A 926 -35.84 17.01 8.97
C SER A 926 -37.03 16.06 8.89
N ILE A 927 -38.19 16.58 9.30
CA ILE A 927 -39.50 15.95 9.12
C ILE A 927 -40.42 17.00 8.50
N ASN A 928 -40.65 16.95 7.18
CA ASN A 928 -41.49 17.93 6.48
C ASN A 928 -43.00 17.61 6.61
N GLY A 929 -43.44 17.29 7.83
CA GLY A 929 -44.78 16.81 8.15
C GLY A 929 -45.02 16.73 9.66
N ASP A 930 -45.96 15.89 10.06
CA ASP A 930 -46.32 15.73 11.48
C ASP A 930 -45.37 14.76 12.20
N LEU A 931 -44.98 15.11 13.43
CA LEU A 931 -44.30 14.20 14.35
C LEU A 931 -45.31 13.63 15.35
N ILE A 932 -45.54 12.31 15.28
CA ILE A 932 -46.56 11.62 16.08
C ILE A 932 -45.94 10.44 16.82
N ILE A 933 -45.88 10.51 18.15
CA ILE A 933 -45.38 9.45 19.03
C ILE A 933 -46.48 9.07 20.02
N GLU A 934 -47.09 7.89 19.85
CA GLU A 934 -48.26 7.50 20.64
C GLU A 934 -48.23 6.08 21.19
N ASN A 935 -48.67 5.89 22.43
CA ASN A 935 -48.93 4.57 23.02
C ASN A 935 -47.72 3.60 23.04
N ASN A 936 -46.49 4.11 23.14
CA ASN A 936 -45.28 3.30 23.35
C ASN A 936 -44.98 3.23 24.85
N ALA A 937 -45.60 2.27 25.54
CA ALA A 937 -45.80 2.31 26.99
C ALA A 937 -44.52 2.37 27.84
N ILE A 938 -43.40 1.82 27.34
CA ILE A 938 -42.13 1.75 28.09
C ILE A 938 -41.06 2.74 27.62
N LEU A 939 -41.30 3.48 26.54
CA LEU A 939 -40.38 4.49 26.01
C LEU A 939 -40.12 5.55 27.09
N SER A 940 -38.88 5.69 27.56
CA SER A 940 -38.54 6.56 28.68
C SER A 940 -38.02 7.95 28.28
N ASP A 941 -37.48 8.04 27.07
CA ASP A 941 -36.82 9.20 26.49
C ASP A 941 -37.02 9.24 24.97
N ILE A 942 -36.92 10.43 24.39
CA ILE A 942 -36.99 10.65 22.93
C ILE A 942 -35.74 11.37 22.40
N SER A 943 -34.60 11.24 23.08
CA SER A 943 -33.38 11.99 22.73
C SER A 943 -32.82 11.65 21.35
N GLY A 944 -33.17 10.50 20.78
CA GLY A 944 -32.87 10.17 19.38
C GLY A 944 -33.45 11.17 18.36
N LEU A 945 -34.33 12.09 18.78
CA LEU A 945 -34.94 13.12 17.92
C LEU A 945 -34.36 14.53 18.16
N ASN A 946 -33.27 14.66 18.93
CA ASN A 946 -32.78 15.97 19.39
C ASN A 946 -32.38 16.93 18.26
N TYR A 947 -31.87 16.39 17.14
CA TYR A 947 -31.28 17.15 16.04
C TYR A 947 -32.25 17.52 14.93
N ILE A 948 -33.53 17.17 15.07
CA ILE A 948 -34.54 17.57 14.08
C ILE A 948 -34.78 19.07 14.17
N GLU A 949 -34.69 19.74 13.03
CA GLU A 949 -34.99 21.15 12.87
C GLU A 949 -36.49 21.43 13.16
N PRO A 950 -36.83 22.17 14.24
CA PRO A 950 -38.22 22.38 14.66
C PRO A 950 -39.11 23.00 13.57
N TRP A 951 -38.51 23.79 12.67
CA TRP A 951 -39.24 24.48 11.63
C TRP A 951 -39.72 23.58 10.50
N THR A 952 -39.12 22.39 10.35
CA THR A 952 -39.55 21.41 9.35
C THR A 952 -40.88 20.76 9.73
N ILE A 953 -41.16 20.67 11.04
CA ILE A 953 -42.32 19.97 11.59
C ILE A 953 -43.59 20.82 11.48
N THR A 954 -44.68 20.20 11.04
CA THR A 954 -46.02 20.82 10.98
C THR A 954 -46.71 20.80 12.34
N ASP A 955 -47.14 19.63 12.83
CA ASP A 955 -47.75 19.44 14.15
C ASP A 955 -46.95 18.43 15.00
N VAL A 956 -46.96 18.59 16.33
CA VAL A 956 -46.30 17.67 17.29
C VAL A 956 -47.34 17.01 18.18
N THR A 957 -47.42 15.67 18.17
CA THR A 957 -48.28 14.89 19.07
C THR A 957 -47.46 13.84 19.84
N ILE A 958 -47.39 13.98 21.16
CA ILE A 958 -46.76 13.02 22.08
C ILE A 958 -47.79 12.61 23.13
N ASN A 959 -48.40 11.43 22.94
CA ASN A 959 -49.57 11.04 23.73
C ASN A 959 -49.57 9.56 24.17
N GLY A 960 -49.81 9.32 25.46
CA GLY A 960 -50.01 7.96 25.99
C GLY A 960 -48.72 7.12 26.13
N ASN A 961 -47.54 7.73 26.08
CA ASN A 961 -46.25 7.06 26.32
C ASN A 961 -45.96 7.09 27.83
N THR A 962 -46.55 6.14 28.57
CA THR A 962 -46.67 6.24 30.04
C THR A 962 -45.37 6.26 30.83
N ALA A 963 -44.27 5.74 30.27
CA ALA A 963 -42.94 5.77 30.91
C ALA A 963 -42.11 7.00 30.51
N LEU A 964 -42.54 7.78 29.51
CA LEU A 964 -41.76 8.88 28.95
C LEU A 964 -41.65 10.00 29.96
N SER A 965 -40.46 10.17 30.51
CA SER A 965 -40.14 11.19 31.53
C SER A 965 -39.19 12.27 31.03
N PHE A 966 -38.54 12.04 29.88
CA PHE A 966 -37.61 12.99 29.27
C PHE A 966 -37.97 13.26 27.80
N CYS A 967 -38.50 14.46 27.53
CA CYS A 967 -38.91 14.92 26.20
C CYS A 967 -38.64 16.42 26.00
N ALA A 968 -38.02 17.08 27.00
CA ALA A 968 -37.52 18.44 26.87
C ALA A 968 -36.17 18.43 26.14
N ILE A 969 -36.20 17.99 24.89
CA ILE A 969 -35.08 17.99 23.96
C ILE A 969 -35.05 19.29 23.14
N ASP A 970 -33.91 19.66 22.57
CA ASP A 970 -33.72 20.94 21.88
C ASP A 970 -34.82 21.18 20.82
N MET A 971 -35.15 20.15 20.04
CA MET A 971 -36.22 20.20 19.06
C MET A 971 -37.58 20.61 19.66
N ILE A 972 -38.00 19.96 20.75
CA ILE A 972 -39.30 20.22 21.41
C ILE A 972 -39.29 21.59 22.10
N CYS A 973 -38.17 21.97 22.71
CA CYS A 973 -38.02 23.26 23.35
C CYS A 973 -38.08 24.41 22.34
N GLY A 974 -37.43 24.27 21.18
CA GLY A 974 -37.53 25.22 20.07
C GLY A 974 -38.97 25.31 19.53
N TYR A 975 -39.64 24.17 19.34
CA TYR A 975 -41.03 24.14 18.87
C TYR A 975 -42.00 24.77 19.88
N LEU A 976 -41.83 24.54 21.19
CA LEU A 976 -42.65 25.17 22.24
C LEU A 976 -42.47 26.70 22.28
N TYR A 977 -41.26 27.19 21.97
CA TYR A 977 -40.96 28.61 21.97
C TYR A 977 -41.57 29.34 20.76
N SER A 978 -41.45 28.75 19.57
CA SER A 978 -42.02 29.28 18.32
C SER A 978 -42.72 28.17 17.53
N PRO A 979 -43.98 27.82 17.88
CA PRO A 979 -44.68 26.72 17.23
C PRO A 979 -45.10 27.06 15.80
N ASN A 980 -44.89 26.12 14.88
CA ASN A 980 -45.39 26.19 13.50
C ASN A 980 -46.81 25.64 13.33
N GLY A 981 -47.28 24.86 14.32
CA GLY A 981 -48.59 24.23 14.34
C GLY A 981 -49.05 23.90 15.76
N GLU A 982 -49.90 22.90 15.90
CA GLU A 982 -50.44 22.43 17.17
C GLU A 982 -49.46 21.50 17.88
N ILE A 983 -49.24 21.74 19.18
CA ILE A 983 -48.48 20.86 20.06
C ILE A 983 -49.40 20.20 21.09
N THR A 984 -49.51 18.89 21.02
CA THR A 984 -50.27 18.06 21.97
C THR A 984 -49.32 17.14 22.72
N ILE A 985 -49.09 17.45 24.00
CA ILE A 985 -48.38 16.57 24.93
C ILE A 985 -49.36 16.16 26.02
N SER A 986 -49.69 14.87 26.15
CA SER A 986 -50.63 14.42 27.18
C SER A 986 -50.48 12.94 27.55
N ASN A 987 -50.92 12.56 28.75
CA ASN A 987 -50.95 11.15 29.20
C ASN A 987 -49.59 10.41 29.18
N ASN A 988 -48.47 11.14 29.30
CA ASN A 988 -47.12 10.55 29.44
C ASN A 988 -46.64 10.58 30.92
N GLY A 989 -45.39 10.17 31.16
CA GLY A 989 -44.75 10.18 32.47
C GLY A 989 -44.47 11.59 33.02
N LEU A 990 -44.08 11.65 34.31
CA LEU A 990 -43.69 12.90 34.97
C LEU A 990 -42.44 13.48 34.29
N GLY A 991 -42.48 14.77 33.95
CA GLY A 991 -41.52 15.47 33.09
C GLY A 991 -42.05 15.74 31.67
N CYS A 992 -43.07 14.99 31.23
CA CYS A 992 -43.61 15.02 29.86
C CYS A 992 -45.14 14.95 29.82
N SER A 993 -45.84 15.28 30.91
CA SER A 993 -47.28 15.02 31.02
C SER A 993 -48.15 16.07 30.32
N ASN A 994 -47.61 17.27 30.07
CA ASN A 994 -48.26 18.38 29.37
C ASN A 994 -47.20 19.40 28.87
N PRO A 995 -47.54 20.28 27.91
CA PRO A 995 -46.61 21.29 27.39
C PRO A 995 -46.03 22.22 28.45
N GLU A 996 -46.80 22.56 29.50
CA GLU A 996 -46.33 23.45 30.56
C GLU A 996 -45.20 22.83 31.40
N GLU A 997 -45.27 21.52 31.68
CA GLU A 997 -44.21 20.80 32.40
C GLU A 997 -42.90 20.76 31.60
N VAL A 998 -43.00 20.49 30.30
CA VAL A 998 -41.85 20.44 29.39
C VAL A 998 -41.18 21.81 29.27
N ASN A 999 -41.98 22.88 29.12
CA ASN A 999 -41.46 24.25 29.02
C ASN A 999 -40.69 24.69 30.28
N VAL A 1000 -41.06 24.21 31.47
CA VAL A 1000 -40.30 24.48 32.70
C VAL A 1000 -38.91 23.86 32.64
N VAL A 1001 -38.79 22.65 32.09
CA VAL A 1001 -37.49 21.98 31.91
C VAL A 1001 -36.67 22.66 30.81
N CYS A 1002 -37.30 23.03 29.69
CA CYS A 1002 -36.65 23.76 28.59
C CYS A 1002 -35.99 25.07 29.06
N GLN A 1003 -36.62 25.81 29.97
CA GLN A 1003 -36.06 27.05 30.52
C GLN A 1003 -34.93 26.84 31.53
N ALA A 1004 -34.74 25.62 32.01
CA ALA A 1004 -33.70 25.26 32.98
C ALA A 1004 -32.53 24.48 32.35
N SER A 1005 -32.69 23.96 31.13
CA SER A 1005 -31.68 23.19 30.42
C SER A 1005 -30.69 24.11 29.71
N PRO A 1006 -29.38 23.76 29.68
CA PRO A 1006 -28.44 24.40 28.78
C PRO A 1006 -28.82 24.14 27.33
N CYS A 1007 -28.58 25.12 26.45
CA CYS A 1007 -28.85 24.96 25.03
C CYS A 1007 -27.74 24.18 24.34
N PHE A 1008 -28.11 23.24 23.47
CA PHE A 1008 -27.18 22.54 22.58
C PHE A 1008 -25.93 22.01 23.30
N PRO A 1009 -26.07 21.16 24.34
CA PRO A 1009 -24.94 20.63 25.09
C PRO A 1009 -24.01 19.74 24.24
N ASN A 1010 -24.51 19.19 23.14
CA ASN A 1010 -23.75 18.41 22.16
C ASN A 1010 -23.32 19.24 20.94
N GLY A 1011 -23.56 20.55 20.96
CA GLY A 1011 -23.26 21.47 19.86
C GLY A 1011 -24.35 21.61 18.81
N ILE A 1012 -24.09 22.48 17.84
CA ILE A 1012 -24.98 22.82 16.72
C ILE A 1012 -24.15 23.12 15.46
N GLU A 1013 -24.63 22.64 14.31
CA GLU A 1013 -24.03 22.92 13.00
C GLU A 1013 -25.00 23.72 12.11
N PHE A 1014 -24.44 24.69 11.38
CA PHE A 1014 -25.12 25.46 10.34
C PHE A 1014 -24.36 25.31 9.02
N ASN A 1015 -24.92 24.51 8.12
CA ASN A 1015 -24.39 24.30 6.78
C ASN A 1015 -25.01 25.25 5.73
N SER A 1016 -26.01 26.05 6.10
CA SER A 1016 -26.68 26.97 5.18
C SER A 1016 -27.21 28.26 5.82
N GLN A 1017 -27.39 29.32 5.02
CA GLN A 1017 -27.94 30.58 5.51
C GLN A 1017 -29.40 30.43 5.98
N GLU A 1018 -30.13 29.48 5.40
CA GLU A 1018 -31.51 29.19 5.78
C GLU A 1018 -31.59 28.59 7.20
N SER A 1019 -30.83 27.52 7.48
CA SER A 1019 -30.75 26.92 8.82
C SER A 1019 -30.34 27.95 9.88
N LEU A 1020 -29.35 28.78 9.57
CA LEU A 1020 -28.87 29.83 10.46
C LEU A 1020 -29.95 30.90 10.72
N ASN A 1021 -30.65 31.37 9.70
CA ASN A 1021 -31.72 32.37 9.86
C ASN A 1021 -32.90 31.84 10.68
N HIS A 1022 -33.17 30.54 10.60
CA HIS A 1022 -34.18 29.88 11.42
C HIS A 1022 -33.74 29.66 12.87
N PHE A 1023 -32.47 29.81 13.22
CA PHE A 1023 -32.05 29.69 14.62
C PHE A 1023 -32.76 30.73 15.53
N LYS A 1024 -32.71 32.00 15.14
CA LYS A 1024 -33.15 33.11 16.00
C LYS A 1024 -34.62 33.04 16.42
N PRO A 1025 -35.60 32.78 15.53
CA PRO A 1025 -37.00 32.72 15.93
C PRO A 1025 -37.30 31.62 16.96
N TYR A 1026 -36.61 30.48 16.90
CA TYR A 1026 -36.91 29.31 17.73
C TYR A 1026 -36.03 29.22 18.98
N PHE A 1027 -34.84 29.80 18.96
CA PHE A 1027 -33.85 29.70 20.04
C PHE A 1027 -33.45 31.06 20.61
N ALA A 1028 -34.23 32.12 20.41
CA ALA A 1028 -33.94 33.46 20.98
C ALA A 1028 -33.88 33.51 22.52
N TYR A 1029 -34.39 32.50 23.23
CA TYR A 1029 -34.22 32.37 24.67
C TYR A 1029 -32.80 31.92 25.07
N CYS A 1030 -32.05 31.36 24.12
CA CYS A 1030 -30.72 30.87 24.33
C CYS A 1030 -29.70 32.01 24.33
N SER A 1031 -28.95 32.15 25.42
CA SER A 1031 -27.82 33.08 25.50
C SER A 1031 -26.47 32.38 25.63
N ILE A 1032 -26.44 31.10 25.99
CA ILE A 1032 -25.21 30.33 26.17
C ILE A 1032 -25.39 29.00 25.43
N ILE A 1033 -24.47 28.69 24.53
CA ILE A 1033 -24.37 27.38 23.88
C ILE A 1033 -23.31 26.57 24.62
N ASP A 1034 -23.69 25.40 25.13
CA ASP A 1034 -22.81 24.58 25.98
C ASP A 1034 -21.84 23.71 25.16
N GLY A 1035 -22.22 23.27 23.96
CA GLY A 1035 -21.37 22.50 23.06
C GLY A 1035 -20.66 23.33 21.99
N ASP A 1036 -20.24 22.65 20.93
CA ASP A 1036 -19.52 23.25 19.79
C ASP A 1036 -20.49 23.93 18.81
N VAL A 1037 -20.03 24.97 18.11
CA VAL A 1037 -20.78 25.69 17.08
C VAL A 1037 -19.97 25.64 15.79
N LEU A 1038 -20.49 24.94 14.78
CA LEU A 1038 -19.90 24.85 13.45
C LEU A 1038 -20.74 25.62 12.44
N ILE A 1039 -20.12 26.55 11.70
CA ILE A 1039 -20.77 27.35 10.65
C ILE A 1039 -20.00 27.12 9.35
N SER A 1040 -20.39 26.10 8.57
CA SER A 1040 -19.60 25.57 7.45
C SER A 1040 -20.10 25.99 6.06
N GLY A 1041 -21.31 26.55 5.96
CA GLY A 1041 -21.95 26.92 4.69
C GLY A 1041 -21.19 28.00 3.91
N SER A 1042 -20.82 27.70 2.66
CA SER A 1042 -20.10 28.63 1.77
C SER A 1042 -20.94 29.82 1.30
N GLU A 1043 -22.27 29.66 1.32
CA GLU A 1043 -23.28 30.63 0.94
C GLU A 1043 -23.72 31.53 2.10
N ILE A 1044 -23.28 31.25 3.32
CA ILE A 1044 -23.61 32.04 4.51
C ILE A 1044 -22.99 33.43 4.36
N ASP A 1045 -23.83 34.46 4.39
CA ASP A 1045 -23.47 35.87 4.21
C ASP A 1045 -23.73 36.73 5.47
N SER A 1046 -24.46 36.19 6.46
CA SER A 1046 -24.83 36.94 7.67
C SER A 1046 -24.98 36.05 8.91
N LEU A 1047 -24.34 36.45 10.02
CA LEU A 1047 -24.45 35.80 11.33
C LEU A 1047 -25.49 36.44 12.25
N ASN A 1048 -26.31 37.38 11.76
CA ASN A 1048 -27.25 38.17 12.57
C ASN A 1048 -28.29 37.35 13.36
N ALA A 1049 -28.47 36.08 13.02
CA ALA A 1049 -29.30 35.16 13.77
C ALA A 1049 -28.69 34.78 15.14
N LEU A 1050 -27.39 34.92 15.31
CA LEU A 1050 -26.66 34.58 16.54
C LEU A 1050 -26.53 35.75 17.53
N ASP A 1051 -27.21 36.88 17.28
CA ASP A 1051 -27.09 38.09 18.11
C ASP A 1051 -27.62 37.95 19.54
N SER A 1052 -28.29 36.86 19.86
CA SER A 1052 -28.70 36.53 21.23
C SER A 1052 -27.62 35.82 22.04
N ILE A 1053 -26.59 35.25 21.38
CA ILE A 1053 -25.55 34.45 22.02
C ILE A 1053 -24.51 35.34 22.70
N THR A 1054 -24.25 35.06 23.98
CA THR A 1054 -23.29 35.78 24.83
C THR A 1054 -22.09 34.93 25.24
N ALA A 1055 -22.18 33.60 25.18
CA ALA A 1055 -21.08 32.68 25.43
C ALA A 1055 -21.25 31.37 24.67
N ILE A 1056 -20.13 30.78 24.25
CA ILE A 1056 -20.04 29.42 23.72
C ILE A 1056 -19.05 28.67 24.60
N ALA A 1057 -19.43 27.56 25.22
CA ALA A 1057 -18.52 26.79 26.08
C ALA A 1057 -17.63 25.81 25.29
N GLY A 1058 -18.06 25.37 24.09
CA GLY A 1058 -17.28 24.56 23.16
C GLY A 1058 -16.42 25.35 22.18
N HIS A 1059 -16.15 24.72 21.03
CA HIS A 1059 -15.44 25.27 19.87
C HIS A 1059 -16.38 26.17 19.07
N LEU A 1060 -15.90 27.30 18.58
CA LEU A 1060 -16.60 28.09 17.57
C LEU A 1060 -15.79 28.03 16.27
N ILE A 1061 -16.31 27.32 15.27
CA ILE A 1061 -15.69 27.19 13.95
C ILE A 1061 -16.57 27.91 12.93
N ILE A 1062 -15.98 28.86 12.21
CA ILE A 1062 -16.65 29.60 11.13
C ILE A 1062 -15.84 29.40 9.85
N GLY A 1063 -16.49 28.79 8.86
CA GLY A 1063 -15.91 28.33 7.60
C GLY A 1063 -15.53 26.85 7.62
N SER A 1064 -14.75 26.43 6.63
CA SER A 1064 -14.34 25.02 6.45
C SER A 1064 -12.98 24.94 5.76
N TYR A 1065 -12.24 23.87 6.02
CA TYR A 1065 -11.04 23.54 5.24
C TYR A 1065 -11.36 23.08 3.81
N ALA A 1066 -12.57 22.59 3.54
CA ALA A 1066 -12.95 22.11 2.22
C ALA A 1066 -13.32 23.25 1.25
N ASN A 1067 -14.05 24.26 1.74
CA ASN A 1067 -14.69 25.27 0.89
C ASN A 1067 -14.39 26.70 1.35
N TYR A 1068 -14.18 27.61 0.41
CA TYR A 1068 -14.03 29.04 0.68
C TYR A 1068 -15.39 29.70 0.87
N ASN A 1069 -15.54 30.53 1.92
CA ASN A 1069 -16.66 31.46 2.04
C ASN A 1069 -16.20 32.87 1.67
N SER A 1070 -16.69 33.39 0.54
CA SER A 1070 -16.40 34.75 0.06
C SER A 1070 -17.53 35.74 0.35
N ASN A 1071 -18.69 35.26 0.83
CA ASN A 1071 -19.88 36.06 1.06
C ASN A 1071 -19.89 36.73 2.44
N LEU A 1072 -19.34 36.04 3.45
CA LEU A 1072 -19.24 36.56 4.80
C LEU A 1072 -18.10 37.59 4.89
N THR A 1073 -18.47 38.87 5.01
CA THR A 1073 -17.52 40.00 4.95
C THR A 1073 -17.16 40.60 6.31
N ASN A 1074 -17.96 40.30 7.33
CA ASN A 1074 -17.75 40.63 8.74
C ASN A 1074 -18.42 39.55 9.60
N LEU A 1075 -18.23 39.62 10.91
CA LEU A 1075 -18.83 38.71 11.89
C LEU A 1075 -20.02 39.36 12.63
N GLU A 1076 -20.65 40.40 12.04
CA GLU A 1076 -21.81 41.06 12.64
C GLU A 1076 -22.92 40.02 12.89
N GLY A 1077 -23.38 39.99 14.13
CA GLY A 1077 -24.21 38.91 14.66
C GLY A 1077 -23.58 38.26 15.88
N LEU A 1078 -22.25 38.26 16.01
CA LEU A 1078 -21.56 37.79 17.22
C LEU A 1078 -21.28 38.91 18.23
N ASN A 1079 -21.84 40.11 18.02
CA ASN A 1079 -21.50 41.32 18.77
C ASN A 1079 -21.70 41.18 20.29
N ASN A 1080 -22.56 40.27 20.74
CA ASN A 1080 -22.83 40.04 22.17
C ASN A 1080 -21.98 38.92 22.78
N LEU A 1081 -21.19 38.20 21.97
CA LEU A 1081 -20.34 37.09 22.40
C LEU A 1081 -19.19 37.62 23.26
N THR A 1082 -19.07 37.10 24.48
CA THR A 1082 -18.07 37.53 25.46
C THR A 1082 -17.00 36.48 25.74
N THR A 1083 -17.30 35.19 25.54
CA THR A 1083 -16.38 34.09 25.81
C THR A 1083 -16.57 32.94 24.82
N VAL A 1084 -15.46 32.34 24.38
CA VAL A 1084 -15.40 31.02 23.73
C VAL A 1084 -14.59 30.09 24.63
N GLY A 1085 -15.18 28.97 25.06
CA GLY A 1085 -14.62 28.13 26.11
C GLY A 1085 -13.48 27.21 25.66
N ARG A 1086 -13.40 26.91 24.36
CA ARG A 1086 -12.29 26.14 23.75
C ARG A 1086 -11.70 26.94 22.57
N ASN A 1087 -11.68 26.37 21.36
CA ASN A 1087 -11.07 27.00 20.19
C ASN A 1087 -12.03 28.00 19.50
N LEU A 1088 -11.45 29.07 18.95
CA LEU A 1088 -12.11 29.91 17.94
C LEU A 1088 -11.35 29.74 16.63
N SER A 1089 -11.99 29.22 15.59
CA SER A 1089 -11.36 28.96 14.30
C SER A 1089 -12.10 29.67 13.17
N LEU A 1090 -11.40 30.51 12.43
CA LEU A 1090 -11.88 31.23 11.24
C LEU A 1090 -11.17 30.67 10.01
N LEU A 1091 -11.89 29.89 9.20
CA LEU A 1091 -11.32 29.03 8.17
C LEU A 1091 -11.78 29.44 6.77
N LYS A 1092 -10.84 29.78 5.90
CA LYS A 1092 -11.06 30.11 4.48
C LYS A 1092 -12.16 31.16 4.26
N LEU A 1093 -12.28 32.12 5.18
CA LEU A 1093 -13.21 33.26 5.09
C LEU A 1093 -12.59 34.37 4.23
N THR A 1094 -12.67 34.21 2.93
CA THR A 1094 -11.98 35.05 1.93
C THR A 1094 -12.62 36.42 1.71
N GLY A 1095 -13.86 36.62 2.16
CA GLY A 1095 -14.56 37.90 2.14
C GLY A 1095 -14.26 38.79 3.36
N LEU A 1096 -13.62 38.25 4.39
CA LEU A 1096 -13.48 38.88 5.70
C LEU A 1096 -12.37 39.94 5.71
N VAL A 1097 -12.73 41.21 5.90
CA VAL A 1097 -11.79 42.36 5.83
C VAL A 1097 -11.25 42.80 7.19
N ASP A 1098 -12.04 42.59 8.25
CA ASP A 1098 -11.73 42.76 9.65
C ASP A 1098 -12.58 41.80 10.51
N LEU A 1099 -12.47 41.86 11.83
CA LEU A 1099 -13.18 41.00 12.78
C LEU A 1099 -14.34 41.73 13.46
N THR A 1100 -14.89 42.78 12.82
CA THR A 1100 -16.10 43.49 13.28
C THR A 1100 -17.20 42.46 13.54
N GLY A 1101 -17.84 42.54 14.71
CA GLY A 1101 -18.71 41.50 15.24
C GLY A 1101 -18.19 40.79 16.48
N LEU A 1102 -16.89 40.85 16.77
CA LEU A 1102 -16.30 40.24 17.99
C LEU A 1102 -15.99 41.25 19.11
N GLU A 1103 -16.53 42.47 19.04
CA GLU A 1103 -16.11 43.61 19.87
C GLU A 1103 -16.18 43.35 21.36
N ASN A 1104 -17.11 42.51 21.82
CA ASN A 1104 -17.29 42.19 23.24
C ASN A 1104 -16.58 40.91 23.68
N LEU A 1105 -15.87 40.22 22.79
CA LEU A 1105 -15.14 38.98 23.12
C LEU A 1105 -13.97 39.31 24.04
N THR A 1106 -13.95 38.67 25.21
CA THR A 1106 -12.94 38.91 26.26
C THR A 1106 -11.98 37.76 26.47
N THR A 1107 -12.42 36.50 26.26
CA THR A 1107 -11.58 35.32 26.50
C THR A 1107 -11.85 34.22 25.48
N ILE A 1108 -10.77 33.55 25.08
CA ILE A 1108 -10.77 32.29 24.31
C ILE A 1108 -10.02 31.25 25.16
N GLY A 1109 -10.64 30.11 25.41
CA GLY A 1109 -10.15 29.14 26.40
C GLY A 1109 -8.98 28.27 25.93
N GLU A 1110 -8.92 27.96 24.64
CA GLU A 1110 -7.83 27.18 24.02
C GLU A 1110 -7.17 28.01 22.89
N ASP A 1111 -7.19 27.56 21.64
CA ASP A 1111 -6.53 28.20 20.50
C ASP A 1111 -7.43 29.24 19.80
N PHE A 1112 -6.80 30.24 19.19
CA PHE A 1112 -7.44 31.12 18.21
C PHE A 1112 -6.72 30.99 16.87
N ASP A 1113 -7.39 30.42 15.87
CA ASP A 1113 -6.85 30.19 14.55
C ASP A 1113 -7.58 31.02 13.48
N ILE A 1114 -6.81 31.74 12.67
CA ILE A 1114 -7.28 32.39 11.44
C ILE A 1114 -6.49 31.81 10.28
N TYR A 1115 -7.16 31.06 9.41
CA TYR A 1115 -6.56 30.35 8.29
C TYR A 1115 -7.22 30.75 6.98
N GLY A 1116 -6.45 31.17 5.97
CA GLY A 1116 -6.98 31.39 4.62
C GLY A 1116 -7.87 32.63 4.44
N SER A 1117 -7.85 33.60 5.36
CA SER A 1117 -8.54 34.90 5.26
C SER A 1117 -7.63 36.00 4.70
N PHE A 1118 -7.20 35.84 3.45
CA PHE A 1118 -6.09 36.62 2.87
C PHE A 1118 -6.36 38.12 2.63
N ILE A 1119 -7.62 38.58 2.62
CA ILE A 1119 -7.96 40.02 2.50
C ILE A 1119 -8.11 40.75 3.85
N LEU A 1120 -7.88 40.05 4.96
CA LEU A 1120 -7.91 40.64 6.30
C LEU A 1120 -6.84 41.74 6.38
N THR A 1121 -7.23 42.96 6.75
CA THR A 1121 -6.30 44.12 6.77
C THR A 1121 -5.84 44.53 8.16
N ASN A 1122 -6.64 44.19 9.18
CA ASN A 1122 -6.44 44.51 10.59
C ASN A 1122 -7.22 43.51 11.47
N LEU A 1123 -7.10 43.64 12.80
CA LEU A 1123 -7.80 42.80 13.78
C LEU A 1123 -8.88 43.58 14.55
N TYR A 1124 -9.39 44.69 13.99
CA TYR A 1124 -10.47 45.46 14.62
C TYR A 1124 -11.67 44.56 14.86
N GLY A 1125 -12.29 44.74 16.03
CA GLY A 1125 -13.24 43.77 16.58
C GLY A 1125 -12.70 42.98 17.75
N LEU A 1126 -11.37 42.83 17.91
CA LEU A 1126 -10.80 42.16 19.09
C LEU A 1126 -10.43 43.11 20.24
N ASP A 1127 -10.92 44.36 20.21
CA ASP A 1127 -10.45 45.43 21.09
C ASP A 1127 -10.62 45.14 22.58
N ASN A 1128 -11.54 44.25 22.96
CA ASN A 1128 -11.76 43.85 24.35
C ASN A 1128 -11.20 42.47 24.71
N LEU A 1129 -10.50 41.80 23.80
CA LEU A 1129 -9.91 40.48 24.05
C LEU A 1129 -8.76 40.61 25.06
N ILE A 1130 -8.86 39.88 26.19
CA ILE A 1130 -7.92 39.95 27.33
C ILE A 1130 -6.96 38.76 27.33
N SER A 1131 -7.44 37.56 27.03
CA SER A 1131 -6.63 36.34 27.10
C SER A 1131 -7.02 35.26 26.10
N ILE A 1132 -6.00 34.56 25.59
CA ILE A 1132 -6.10 33.31 24.82
C ILE A 1132 -5.38 32.21 25.62
N GLY A 1133 -6.03 31.07 25.83
CA GLY A 1133 -5.53 30.03 26.74
C GLY A 1133 -4.35 29.23 26.20
N GLN A 1134 -4.30 28.99 24.88
CA GLN A 1134 -3.21 28.31 24.20
C GLN A 1134 -2.62 29.20 23.09
N ASN A 1135 -2.62 28.79 21.83
CA ASN A 1135 -1.96 29.48 20.73
C ASN A 1135 -2.86 30.53 20.08
N PHE A 1136 -2.24 31.55 19.49
CA PHE A 1136 -2.91 32.48 18.58
C PHE A 1136 -2.20 32.41 17.23
N LYS A 1137 -2.87 31.87 16.22
CA LYS A 1137 -2.32 31.62 14.89
C LYS A 1137 -3.06 32.43 13.82
N ILE A 1138 -2.28 33.06 12.96
CA ILE A 1138 -2.74 33.70 11.73
C ILE A 1138 -1.88 33.17 10.58
N GLN A 1139 -2.49 32.36 9.70
CA GLN A 1139 -1.79 31.58 8.69
C GLN A 1139 -2.36 31.82 7.27
N PRO A 1140 -1.51 32.13 6.26
CA PRO A 1140 -1.92 32.20 4.87
C PRO A 1140 -2.14 30.81 4.27
N SER A 1141 -3.16 30.67 3.41
CA SER A 1141 -3.33 29.48 2.56
C SER A 1141 -2.48 29.56 1.28
N TYR A 1142 -2.14 30.77 0.81
CA TYR A 1142 -1.19 31.05 -0.29
C TYR A 1142 -0.57 32.45 -0.06
N SER A 1143 0.66 32.68 -0.52
CA SER A 1143 1.43 33.92 -0.31
C SER A 1143 0.78 35.17 -0.94
N ASN A 1144 -0.17 35.80 -0.24
CA ASN A 1144 -0.72 37.15 -0.52
C ASN A 1144 -1.52 37.69 0.69
N TYR A 1145 -0.83 37.95 1.81
CA TYR A 1145 -1.48 38.45 3.02
C TYR A 1145 -1.57 39.99 3.05
N THR A 1146 -2.77 40.56 3.21
CA THR A 1146 -2.99 42.02 3.29
C THR A 1146 -3.00 42.57 4.71
N LEU A 1147 -2.69 41.76 5.72
CA LEU A 1147 -2.68 42.18 7.13
C LEU A 1147 -1.57 43.19 7.36
N THR A 1148 -1.92 44.48 7.34
CA THR A 1148 -0.95 45.59 7.46
C THR A 1148 -0.83 46.10 8.89
N SER A 1149 -1.73 45.68 9.79
CA SER A 1149 -1.74 46.10 11.19
C SER A 1149 -2.29 45.03 12.12
N LEU A 1150 -1.75 44.94 13.33
CA LEU A 1150 -2.32 44.19 14.45
C LEU A 1150 -3.23 45.07 15.34
N SER A 1151 -3.61 46.26 14.84
CA SER A 1151 -4.61 47.09 15.50
C SER A 1151 -5.87 46.27 15.74
N GLY A 1152 -6.32 46.24 17.00
CA GLY A 1152 -7.46 45.43 17.45
C GLY A 1152 -7.13 44.59 18.67
N ILE A 1153 -5.90 44.09 18.84
CA ILE A 1153 -5.52 43.28 20.02
C ILE A 1153 -4.82 44.10 21.11
N ASN A 1154 -5.08 45.40 21.20
CA ASN A 1154 -4.34 46.32 22.09
C ASN A 1154 -4.50 45.99 23.59
N ASN A 1155 -5.59 45.33 23.96
CA ASN A 1155 -5.89 44.94 25.34
C ASN A 1155 -5.55 43.47 25.66
N LEU A 1156 -5.02 42.72 24.68
CA LEU A 1156 -4.62 41.33 24.86
C LEU A 1156 -3.42 41.27 25.82
N SER A 1157 -3.63 40.65 26.97
CA SER A 1157 -2.70 40.66 28.10
C SER A 1157 -1.94 39.35 28.30
N SER A 1158 -2.48 38.23 27.81
CA SER A 1158 -1.84 36.91 27.89
C SER A 1158 -2.24 36.00 26.75
N ILE A 1159 -1.26 35.27 26.23
CA ILE A 1159 -1.41 34.09 25.38
C ILE A 1159 -0.70 32.96 26.13
N GLY A 1160 -1.39 31.86 26.42
CA GLY A 1160 -0.81 30.77 27.22
C GLY A 1160 0.19 29.91 26.45
N GLY A 1161 0.05 29.83 25.13
CA GLY A 1161 0.95 29.17 24.20
C GLY A 1161 1.67 30.15 23.27
N ASN A 1162 1.82 29.76 22.00
CA ASN A 1162 2.58 30.52 21.00
C ASN A 1162 1.74 31.57 20.28
N LEU A 1163 2.37 32.68 19.91
CA LEU A 1163 1.83 33.66 18.98
C LEU A 1163 2.50 33.45 17.61
N TRP A 1164 1.72 33.04 16.62
CA TRP A 1164 2.16 32.80 15.25
C TRP A 1164 1.40 33.71 14.29
N ILE A 1165 2.13 34.64 13.67
CA ILE A 1165 1.60 35.54 12.64
C ILE A 1165 2.56 35.46 11.46
N LYS A 1166 2.13 34.83 10.37
CA LYS A 1166 2.94 34.63 9.16
C LYS A 1166 2.68 35.71 8.12
#